data_AF-A0A158G5N5-F1
#
_entry.id   AF-A0A158G5N5-F1
#
_cell.length_a   1.000
_cell.length_b   1.000
_cell.length_c   1.000
_cell.angle_alpha   90.00
_cell.angle_beta   90.00
_cell.angle_gamma   90.00
#
_symmetry.space_group_name_H-M   'P 1'
#
loop_
_entity.id
_entity.type
_entity.pdbx_description
1 polymer ?
#
loop_
_entity_poly.entity_id
_entity_poly.type
_entity_poly.pdbx_seq_one_letter_code
_entity_poly.pdbx_strand_id
1 'polypeptide(L)'
;MTGTVAACRAPRGIGRVRLALITALCASSTCAIAAPGGGQVVAGSASISASGSNTAVQQNSSRLVINWNSFDTRPNESITFNQPGAQSIALNRVTGQNPSALLGRLDANGQVFIVNPRGVLFGAGSTVNVGGLIASTLQISNRDFLHGRYAFHKDGDGGAVVNQGAIAAAPGGYVALIGRRAVNDGSIRTPGGYAAIAAGSRVTVTLGDHQMVGLSVEQGVLDALASNRGLIEADGGQALLAAKGRDALLAGVVNNSGVIVAHSAVSQNGVIRLVADCGTALVGGVLDASAPNGGDGGIIETSGSRVKIAPDAVLSTAAPQGTTGVWLIAARDVNVGNGQGRADVTGAALSRALGTTNVAIGSADPAAINPGTISINDAVTWNTSNALVLIAGDGIRVNAPVSAPGGVVLFGTRSTVTQTAPIAAAGVALDGSRGQYRLDNASNRIGIVAANAGSVTLVDSVPLTVGAVGTVSGITASGPVTLHAPTITLDPPIVSTATGTAVTLVADAGFVNLIGPNAISTPNGRWLVFSSNPDADTFGGLQSGNLALWGVAPSSGSGVPAAASGNRFVFAVQQQAELTVSPDIAKTVGMTRVLGPQDVSLSLRYTGATYGNAFTDSPTTHEPFTFTVTSAGTGPDAAPGIYTITVTPGSALPAGYRVVTSGGTLRVAGTAQPVPPVPTVPPVPPVPPVPPISPEAPEVPATPIATAPAVLTAPAVINAVQTVAAETADDSGRTALALPTGLARPATPVVQTTSDPASDGSRLPDDAWPGNVCRM
;
A
#
# COMPACT_ATOMS: atom_id res chain seq x y z
N MET A 1 -18.96 8.48 -83.91
CA MET A 1 -18.86 9.93 -83.70
C MET A 1 -17.46 10.19 -83.17
N THR A 2 -16.47 10.34 -84.06
CA THR A 2 -15.86 11.63 -84.52
C THR A 2 -14.98 12.22 -83.42
N GLY A 3 -13.67 12.43 -83.52
CA GLY A 3 -12.59 12.42 -84.52
C GLY A 3 -11.29 12.75 -83.71
N THR A 4 -10.04 12.78 -84.18
CA THR A 4 -9.48 13.03 -85.50
C THR A 4 -8.00 12.62 -85.50
N VAL A 5 -7.59 12.12 -86.66
CA VAL A 5 -6.25 11.71 -87.15
C VAL A 5 -5.24 12.86 -87.16
N ALA A 6 -3.95 12.57 -86.96
CA ALA A 6 -2.86 13.20 -87.70
C ALA A 6 -1.66 12.25 -87.84
N ALA A 7 -1.39 11.83 -89.08
CA ALA A 7 -0.22 11.07 -89.49
C ALA A 7 0.58 11.86 -90.52
N CYS A 8 1.91 11.80 -90.46
CA CYS A 8 2.89 12.12 -91.51
C CYS A 8 4.27 11.79 -90.93
N ARG A 9 5.28 11.18 -91.57
CA ARG A 9 5.55 10.77 -92.96
C ARG A 9 6.82 9.88 -92.89
N ALA A 10 6.93 8.82 -93.70
CA ALA A 10 8.18 8.06 -93.92
C ALA A 10 9.08 8.79 -94.98
N PRO A 11 10.38 8.45 -95.23
CA PRO A 11 10.77 7.15 -95.83
C PRO A 11 12.19 6.58 -95.56
N ARG A 12 12.28 5.29 -95.91
CA ARG A 12 13.37 4.39 -96.38
C ARG A 12 14.79 4.93 -96.71
N GLY A 13 15.79 4.08 -96.42
CA GLY A 13 17.08 3.96 -97.13
C GLY A 13 18.06 3.02 -96.38
N ILE A 14 18.08 1.71 -96.64
CA ILE A 14 19.09 0.97 -97.43
C ILE A 14 20.54 1.21 -97.00
N GLY A 15 21.22 0.17 -96.49
CA GLY A 15 22.68 0.21 -96.30
C GLY A 15 23.24 -0.98 -95.51
N ARG A 16 23.77 -1.95 -96.25
CA ARG A 16 24.49 -3.17 -95.84
C ARG A 16 25.58 -2.94 -94.77
N VAL A 17 25.87 -3.95 -93.94
CA VAL A 17 27.14 -4.71 -93.87
C VAL A 17 27.27 -5.45 -92.51
N ARG A 18 27.84 -6.65 -92.61
CA ARG A 18 28.06 -7.71 -91.62
C ARG A 18 28.92 -7.27 -90.42
N LEU A 19 28.60 -7.78 -89.21
CA LEU A 19 29.61 -8.25 -88.25
C LEU A 19 28.99 -9.21 -87.23
N ALA A 20 29.60 -10.39 -87.09
CA ALA A 20 29.25 -11.40 -86.10
C ALA A 20 29.60 -10.91 -84.69
N LEU A 21 28.68 -11.04 -83.74
CA LEU A 21 29.00 -10.98 -82.31
C LEU A 21 28.27 -12.12 -81.59
N ILE A 22 29.06 -13.12 -81.21
CA ILE A 22 28.70 -14.23 -80.33
C ILE A 22 28.21 -13.61 -79.01
N THR A 23 26.89 -13.66 -78.77
CA THR A 23 26.32 -13.38 -77.46
C THR A 23 26.13 -14.69 -76.73
N ALA A 24 27.22 -15.14 -76.09
CA ALA A 24 27.15 -16.07 -74.99
C ALA A 24 26.37 -15.39 -73.86
N LEU A 25 25.07 -15.64 -73.81
CA LEU A 25 24.22 -15.28 -72.68
C LEU A 25 24.57 -16.22 -71.52
N CYS A 26 25.72 -15.97 -70.88
CA CYS A 26 25.98 -16.45 -69.54
C CYS A 26 24.89 -15.83 -68.66
N ALA A 27 23.87 -16.62 -68.34
CA ALA A 27 23.01 -16.38 -67.20
C ALA A 27 23.88 -16.46 -65.94
N SER A 28 24.61 -15.39 -65.63
CA SER A 28 25.07 -15.11 -64.29
C SER A 28 23.81 -14.89 -63.46
N SER A 29 23.25 -16.00 -62.97
CA SER A 29 22.33 -16.00 -61.86
C SER A 29 23.11 -15.45 -60.67
N THR A 30 23.17 -14.12 -60.57
CA THR A 30 23.55 -13.48 -59.32
C THR A 30 22.45 -13.86 -58.34
N CYS A 31 22.65 -14.95 -57.61
CA CYS A 31 22.08 -15.10 -56.28
C CYS A 31 22.56 -13.86 -55.52
N ALA A 32 21.77 -12.79 -55.55
CA ALA A 32 21.97 -11.66 -54.68
C ALA A 32 21.77 -12.21 -53.28
N ILE A 33 22.84 -12.59 -52.59
CA ILE A 33 22.84 -13.00 -51.19
C ILE A 33 22.61 -11.71 -50.38
N ALA A 34 21.65 -11.68 -49.45
CA ALA A 34 21.48 -10.53 -48.54
C ALA A 34 22.16 -10.76 -47.19
N ALA A 35 23.12 -11.68 -47.15
CA ALA A 35 23.97 -11.90 -45.99
C ALA A 35 24.72 -10.61 -45.61
N PRO A 36 25.19 -10.51 -44.35
CA PRO A 36 25.96 -9.36 -43.88
C PRO A 36 27.10 -9.02 -44.84
N GLY A 37 27.17 -7.76 -45.26
CA GLY A 37 28.06 -7.27 -46.30
C GLY A 37 29.14 -6.35 -45.76
N GLY A 38 30.37 -6.52 -46.24
CA GLY A 38 31.48 -5.59 -45.96
C GLY A 38 31.98 -5.59 -44.51
N GLY A 39 31.87 -6.73 -43.81
CA GLY A 39 32.35 -6.86 -42.43
C GLY A 39 33.84 -6.59 -42.28
N GLN A 40 34.20 -5.65 -41.41
CA GLN A 40 35.57 -5.30 -41.05
C GLN A 40 35.75 -5.35 -39.54
N VAL A 41 36.69 -6.17 -39.06
CA VAL A 41 37.05 -6.23 -37.64
C VAL A 41 37.87 -4.98 -37.29
N VAL A 42 37.36 -4.17 -36.36
CA VAL A 42 37.98 -2.89 -35.96
C VAL A 42 38.59 -2.95 -34.55
N ALA A 43 38.13 -3.89 -33.72
CA ALA A 43 38.76 -4.20 -32.43
C ALA A 43 38.51 -5.65 -32.04
N GLY A 44 39.46 -6.26 -31.32
CA GLY A 44 39.44 -7.70 -31.03
C GLY A 44 39.96 -8.54 -32.19
N SER A 45 39.71 -9.84 -32.17
CA SER A 45 40.12 -10.77 -33.23
C SER A 45 38.99 -11.73 -33.58
N ALA A 46 38.72 -11.85 -34.88
CA ALA A 46 37.74 -12.79 -35.42
C ALA A 46 38.04 -13.09 -36.90
N SER A 47 37.52 -14.21 -37.40
CA SER A 47 37.36 -14.46 -38.83
C SER A 47 35.89 -14.50 -39.22
N ILE A 48 35.58 -13.99 -40.41
CA ILE A 48 34.23 -13.98 -40.98
C ILE A 48 34.27 -14.86 -42.23
N SER A 49 33.43 -15.89 -42.27
CA SER A 49 33.31 -16.79 -43.43
C SER A 49 31.86 -16.91 -43.85
N ALA A 50 31.61 -16.78 -45.16
CA ALA A 50 30.30 -17.00 -45.74
C ALA A 50 30.32 -18.28 -46.59
N SER A 51 29.39 -19.19 -46.33
CA SER A 51 29.22 -20.44 -47.07
C SER A 51 27.75 -20.65 -47.41
N GLY A 52 27.39 -20.48 -48.68
CA GLY A 52 26.01 -20.53 -49.14
C GLY A 52 25.15 -19.46 -48.45
N SER A 53 24.09 -19.89 -47.75
CA SER A 53 23.20 -19.02 -46.99
C SER A 53 23.63 -18.80 -45.53
N ASN A 54 24.78 -19.36 -45.10
CA ASN A 54 25.28 -19.22 -43.74
C ASN A 54 26.50 -18.29 -43.65
N THR A 55 26.50 -17.38 -42.70
CA THR A 55 27.64 -16.54 -42.32
C THR A 55 28.12 -16.92 -40.93
N ALA A 56 29.34 -17.42 -40.80
CA ALA A 56 29.95 -17.74 -39.52
C ALA A 56 30.97 -16.67 -39.11
N VAL A 57 30.87 -16.22 -37.87
CA VAL A 57 31.84 -15.33 -37.23
C VAL A 57 32.55 -16.12 -36.14
N GLN A 58 33.80 -16.49 -36.38
CA GLN A 58 34.65 -17.13 -35.38
C GLN A 58 35.38 -16.05 -34.58
N GLN A 59 34.85 -15.72 -33.41
CA GLN A 59 35.44 -14.75 -32.49
C GLN A 59 36.50 -15.44 -31.62
N ASN A 60 37.65 -14.79 -31.46
CA ASN A 60 38.79 -15.31 -30.69
C ASN A 60 39.12 -14.43 -29.46
N SER A 61 38.61 -13.19 -29.40
CA SER A 61 38.76 -12.29 -28.26
C SER A 61 37.49 -12.22 -27.40
N SER A 62 37.60 -11.82 -26.14
CA SER A 62 36.43 -11.66 -25.24
C SER A 62 35.48 -10.54 -25.69
N ARG A 63 36.01 -9.44 -26.23
CA ARG A 63 35.25 -8.37 -26.86
C ARG A 63 35.67 -8.22 -28.32
N LEU A 64 34.69 -8.09 -29.21
CA LEU A 64 34.88 -7.94 -30.64
C LEU A 64 34.05 -6.76 -31.14
N VAL A 65 34.62 -5.95 -32.02
CA VAL A 65 33.90 -4.89 -32.74
C VAL A 65 34.05 -5.12 -34.24
N ILE A 66 32.92 -5.28 -34.93
CA ILE A 66 32.83 -5.41 -36.39
C ILE A 66 32.01 -4.25 -36.93
N ASN A 67 32.58 -3.52 -37.89
CA ASN A 67 31.83 -2.57 -38.71
C ASN A 67 31.31 -3.29 -39.96
N TRP A 68 30.05 -3.05 -40.31
CA TRP A 68 29.37 -3.66 -41.44
C TRP A 68 28.81 -2.59 -42.37
N ASN A 69 28.93 -2.78 -43.69
CA ASN A 69 28.22 -1.95 -44.66
C ASN A 69 26.71 -2.25 -44.60
N SER A 70 26.36 -3.52 -44.45
CA SER A 70 25.00 -4.02 -44.27
C SER A 70 25.01 -5.22 -43.32
N PHE A 71 23.99 -5.32 -42.45
CA PHE A 71 23.86 -6.42 -41.50
C PHE A 71 22.42 -6.90 -41.55
N ASP A 72 22.16 -7.80 -42.49
CA ASP A 72 20.84 -8.26 -42.91
C ASP A 72 20.84 -9.79 -43.06
N THR A 73 19.65 -10.39 -43.03
CA THR A 73 19.42 -11.79 -43.38
C THR A 73 18.08 -11.96 -44.09
N ARG A 74 18.03 -12.84 -45.10
CA ARG A 74 16.76 -13.34 -45.67
C ARG A 74 16.19 -14.50 -44.85
N PRO A 75 14.91 -14.88 -45.05
CA PRO A 75 14.27 -15.97 -44.31
C PRO A 75 15.02 -17.31 -44.25
N ASN A 76 15.85 -17.63 -45.25
CA ASN A 76 16.63 -18.87 -45.30
C ASN A 76 18.15 -18.67 -45.09
N GLU A 77 18.55 -17.48 -44.64
CA GLU A 77 19.93 -17.17 -44.31
C GLU A 77 20.17 -17.24 -42.80
N SER A 78 21.39 -17.59 -42.40
CA SER A 78 21.78 -17.66 -40.99
C SER A 78 23.08 -16.94 -40.70
N ILE A 79 23.17 -16.38 -39.51
CA ILE A 79 24.41 -15.84 -38.94
C ILE A 79 24.71 -16.63 -37.66
N THR A 80 25.93 -17.14 -37.53
CA THR A 80 26.37 -17.85 -36.32
C THR A 80 27.62 -17.21 -35.75
N PHE A 81 27.56 -16.77 -34.50
CA PHE A 81 28.72 -16.30 -33.74
C PHE A 81 29.25 -17.45 -32.87
N ASN A 82 30.46 -17.90 -33.18
CA ASN A 82 31.22 -18.85 -32.37
C ASN A 82 32.21 -18.05 -31.52
N GLN A 83 31.87 -17.84 -30.25
CA GLN A 83 32.61 -16.98 -29.33
C GLN A 83 33.36 -17.80 -28.27
N PRO A 84 34.41 -17.26 -27.63
CA PRO A 84 35.19 -18.00 -26.63
C PRO A 84 34.37 -18.55 -25.43
N GLY A 85 33.26 -17.89 -25.09
CA GLY A 85 32.32 -18.36 -24.08
C GLY A 85 31.10 -17.44 -23.94
N ALA A 86 30.16 -17.80 -23.05
CA ALA A 86 28.90 -17.07 -22.83
C ALA A 86 29.07 -15.60 -22.42
N GLN A 87 30.26 -15.28 -21.92
CA GLN A 87 30.68 -13.96 -21.44
C GLN A 87 31.17 -13.04 -22.56
N SER A 88 31.49 -13.61 -23.72
CA SER A 88 32.08 -12.87 -24.83
C SER A 88 31.03 -12.05 -25.55
N ILE A 89 31.41 -10.83 -25.98
CA ILE A 89 30.48 -9.88 -26.61
C ILE A 89 30.97 -9.52 -28.02
N ALA A 90 30.09 -9.65 -29.01
CA ALA A 90 30.30 -9.20 -30.37
C ALA A 90 29.46 -7.94 -30.65
N LEU A 91 30.11 -6.78 -30.79
CA LEU A 91 29.47 -5.54 -31.23
C LEU A 91 29.50 -5.45 -32.77
N ASN A 92 28.31 -5.52 -33.37
CA ASN A 92 28.07 -5.35 -34.79
C ASN A 92 27.52 -3.95 -35.04
N ARG A 93 28.33 -3.08 -35.66
CA ARG A 93 27.95 -1.71 -35.99
C ARG A 93 27.72 -1.55 -37.49
N VAL A 94 26.55 -1.10 -37.88
CA VAL A 94 26.25 -0.80 -39.28
C VAL A 94 26.64 0.65 -39.59
N THR A 95 27.49 0.83 -40.60
CA THR A 95 27.95 2.14 -41.09
C THR A 95 27.27 2.56 -42.40
N GLY A 96 26.52 1.63 -43.03
CA GLY A 96 25.71 1.90 -44.20
C GLY A 96 24.48 2.77 -43.92
N GLN A 97 23.76 3.11 -44.99
CA GLN A 97 22.61 4.02 -44.94
C GLN A 97 21.26 3.30 -44.76
N ASN A 98 21.25 1.97 -44.76
CA ASN A 98 20.04 1.15 -44.70
C ASN A 98 19.79 0.58 -43.29
N PRO A 99 18.51 0.39 -42.88
CA PRO A 99 18.18 -0.35 -41.67
C PRO A 99 18.59 -1.83 -41.79
N SER A 100 18.80 -2.47 -40.66
CA SER A 100 19.05 -3.91 -40.57
C SER A 100 17.72 -4.68 -40.63
N ALA A 101 17.52 -5.49 -41.66
CA ALA A 101 16.41 -6.42 -41.81
C ALA A 101 16.89 -7.85 -41.57
N LEU A 102 16.62 -8.36 -40.37
CA LEU A 102 16.98 -9.70 -39.93
C LEU A 102 15.76 -10.59 -40.06
N LEU A 103 15.63 -11.29 -41.20
CA LEU A 103 14.47 -12.11 -41.53
C LEU A 103 14.72 -13.61 -41.33
N GLY A 104 15.99 -14.01 -41.20
CA GLY A 104 16.42 -15.40 -41.02
C GLY A 104 16.80 -15.76 -39.58
N ARG A 105 17.89 -16.51 -39.42
CA ARG A 105 18.35 -17.03 -38.13
C ARG A 105 19.62 -16.32 -37.64
N LEU A 106 19.69 -15.99 -36.35
CA LEU A 106 20.91 -15.52 -35.69
C LEU A 106 21.16 -16.36 -34.44
N ASP A 107 22.30 -17.05 -34.38
CA ASP A 107 22.70 -17.82 -33.20
C ASP A 107 24.04 -17.34 -32.65
N ALA A 108 24.17 -17.34 -31.32
CA ALA A 108 25.43 -17.10 -30.64
C ALA A 108 25.50 -17.89 -29.33
N ASN A 109 26.67 -18.45 -29.02
CA ASN A 109 26.90 -19.05 -27.71
C ASN A 109 27.20 -18.02 -26.60
N GLY A 110 27.46 -16.76 -26.96
CA GLY A 110 27.63 -15.62 -26.05
C GLY A 110 26.73 -14.44 -26.43
N GLN A 111 27.22 -13.22 -26.24
CA GLN A 111 26.41 -12.01 -26.34
C GLN A 111 26.64 -11.28 -27.67
N VAL A 112 25.58 -10.70 -28.21
CA VAL A 112 25.58 -9.99 -29.50
C VAL A 112 24.95 -8.62 -29.34
N PHE A 113 25.68 -7.58 -29.69
CA PHE A 113 25.15 -6.21 -29.79
C PHE A 113 25.01 -5.84 -31.26
N ILE A 114 23.89 -5.24 -31.62
CA ILE A 114 23.57 -4.77 -32.96
C ILE A 114 23.27 -3.28 -32.86
N VAL A 115 24.09 -2.45 -33.50
CA VAL A 115 23.95 -1.00 -33.51
C VAL A 115 23.75 -0.51 -34.94
N ASN A 116 22.56 -0.02 -35.25
CA ASN A 116 22.24 0.58 -36.54
C ASN A 116 21.32 1.81 -36.36
N PRO A 117 21.83 3.04 -36.50
CA PRO A 117 21.03 4.25 -36.39
C PRO A 117 19.84 4.31 -37.35
N ARG A 118 19.86 3.57 -38.46
CA ARG A 118 18.80 3.58 -39.47
C ARG A 118 17.61 2.71 -39.09
N GLY A 119 17.78 1.79 -38.15
CA GLY A 119 16.73 0.88 -37.69
C GLY A 119 17.22 -0.55 -37.59
N VAL A 120 16.56 -1.33 -36.74
CA VAL A 120 16.76 -2.79 -36.62
C VAL A 120 15.38 -3.45 -36.62
N LEU A 121 15.14 -4.32 -37.58
CA LEU A 121 13.91 -5.11 -37.71
C LEU A 121 14.26 -6.59 -37.61
N PHE A 122 13.69 -7.29 -36.63
CA PHE A 122 13.58 -8.74 -36.62
C PHE A 122 12.25 -9.11 -37.25
N GLY A 123 12.25 -9.62 -38.47
CA GLY A 123 11.02 -9.85 -39.24
C GLY A 123 10.22 -11.06 -38.74
N ALA A 124 8.96 -11.14 -39.14
CA ALA A 124 8.13 -12.31 -38.87
C ALA A 124 8.80 -13.60 -39.39
N GLY A 125 8.87 -14.62 -38.54
CA GLY A 125 9.54 -15.89 -38.83
C GLY A 125 11.04 -15.91 -38.55
N SER A 126 11.66 -14.77 -38.22
CA SER A 126 13.06 -14.74 -37.77
C SER A 126 13.24 -15.35 -36.39
N THR A 127 14.39 -15.97 -36.16
CA THR A 127 14.73 -16.58 -34.85
C THR A 127 16.11 -16.11 -34.39
N VAL A 128 16.20 -15.61 -33.16
CA VAL A 128 17.44 -15.16 -32.53
C VAL A 128 17.66 -15.96 -31.26
N ASN A 129 18.76 -16.70 -31.16
CA ASN A 129 19.14 -17.47 -29.97
C ASN A 129 20.55 -17.07 -29.51
N VAL A 130 20.66 -16.39 -28.38
CA VAL A 130 21.94 -15.83 -27.91
C VAL A 130 22.12 -15.99 -26.40
N GLY A 131 23.32 -15.78 -25.88
CA GLY A 131 23.55 -15.59 -24.43
C GLY A 131 23.03 -14.24 -23.91
N GLY A 132 23.03 -13.22 -24.76
CA GLY A 132 22.40 -11.93 -24.49
C GLY A 132 22.36 -11.04 -25.74
N LEU A 133 21.34 -10.20 -25.85
CA LEU A 133 21.11 -9.31 -27.01
C LEU A 133 20.96 -7.86 -26.56
N ILE A 134 21.67 -6.95 -27.24
CA ILE A 134 21.27 -5.53 -27.30
C ILE A 134 21.09 -5.14 -28.76
N ALA A 135 19.88 -4.74 -29.14
CA ALA A 135 19.61 -4.15 -30.45
C ALA A 135 19.31 -2.66 -30.25
N SER A 136 20.12 -1.81 -30.88
CA SER A 136 20.08 -0.37 -30.64
C SER A 136 20.12 0.47 -31.91
N THR A 137 19.31 1.53 -31.96
CA THR A 137 19.48 2.63 -32.93
C THR A 137 20.33 3.77 -32.38
N LEU A 138 20.76 3.67 -31.12
CA LEU A 138 21.68 4.62 -30.50
C LEU A 138 23.12 4.09 -30.64
N GLN A 139 24.08 5.01 -30.72
CA GLN A 139 25.50 4.68 -30.89
C GLN A 139 26.21 4.43 -29.57
N ILE A 140 27.25 3.60 -29.62
CA ILE A 140 28.23 3.41 -28.55
C ILE A 140 29.63 3.54 -29.13
N SER A 141 30.53 4.23 -28.43
CA SER A 141 31.92 4.36 -28.88
C SER A 141 32.69 3.06 -28.66
N ASN A 142 33.71 2.79 -29.49
CA ASN A 142 34.58 1.63 -29.30
C ASN A 142 35.26 1.67 -27.93
N ARG A 143 35.68 2.85 -27.49
CA ARG A 143 36.31 3.06 -26.19
C ARG A 143 35.37 2.60 -25.06
N ASP A 144 34.14 3.11 -25.04
CA ASP A 144 33.22 2.82 -23.94
C ASP A 144 32.86 1.32 -23.93
N PHE A 145 32.59 0.73 -25.10
CA PHE A 145 32.36 -0.71 -25.24
C PHE A 145 33.52 -1.57 -24.72
N LEU A 146 34.77 -1.27 -25.13
CA LEU A 146 35.95 -2.06 -24.74
C LEU A 146 36.24 -1.94 -23.23
N HIS A 147 35.88 -0.82 -22.62
CA HIS A 147 35.97 -0.59 -21.17
C HIS A 147 34.74 -1.04 -20.38
N GLY A 148 33.77 -1.73 -21.01
CA GLY A 148 32.57 -2.23 -20.33
C GLY A 148 31.59 -1.14 -19.88
N ARG A 149 31.68 0.06 -20.47
CA ARG A 149 30.75 1.18 -20.22
C ARG A 149 29.72 1.22 -21.34
N TYR A 150 28.52 0.68 -21.10
CA TYR A 150 27.49 0.57 -22.12
C TYR A 150 26.54 1.77 -22.12
N ALA A 151 27.09 2.94 -22.45
CA ALA A 151 26.36 4.20 -22.59
C ALA A 151 26.04 4.47 -24.06
N PHE A 152 24.77 4.36 -24.42
CA PHE A 152 24.27 4.58 -25.77
C PHE A 152 23.74 6.00 -25.93
N HIS A 153 24.07 6.67 -27.03
CA HIS A 153 23.71 8.06 -27.28
C HIS A 153 23.14 8.27 -28.70
N LYS A 154 22.30 9.29 -28.83
CA LYS A 154 21.69 9.67 -30.11
C LYS A 154 22.76 10.07 -31.13
N ASP A 155 22.56 9.58 -32.36
CA ASP A 155 23.33 9.97 -33.55
C ASP A 155 22.32 10.28 -34.68
N GLY A 156 22.00 11.57 -34.84
CA GLY A 156 20.99 12.03 -35.82
C GLY A 156 19.55 11.55 -35.54
N ASP A 157 18.67 11.64 -36.54
CA ASP A 157 17.32 11.10 -36.45
C ASP A 157 17.34 9.58 -36.64
N GLY A 158 17.40 8.87 -35.50
CA GLY A 158 17.43 7.41 -35.48
C GLY A 158 16.11 6.77 -35.91
N GLY A 159 16.20 5.58 -36.52
CA GLY A 159 15.08 4.70 -36.85
C GLY A 159 14.46 4.02 -35.62
N ALA A 160 13.72 2.95 -35.85
CA ALA A 160 13.08 2.15 -34.81
C ALA A 160 13.78 0.80 -34.63
N VAL A 161 13.70 0.25 -33.42
CA VAL A 161 13.97 -1.17 -33.14
C VAL A 161 12.63 -1.89 -33.06
N VAL A 162 12.40 -2.87 -33.93
CA VAL A 162 11.14 -3.60 -34.01
C VAL A 162 11.41 -5.10 -34.01
N ASN A 163 10.81 -5.82 -33.07
CA ASN A 163 10.76 -7.27 -33.07
C ASN A 163 9.40 -7.77 -33.53
N GLN A 164 9.36 -8.56 -34.61
CA GLN A 164 8.21 -9.34 -35.08
C GLN A 164 8.51 -10.85 -35.10
N GLY A 165 9.74 -11.24 -34.75
CA GLY A 165 10.21 -12.62 -34.72
C GLY A 165 10.23 -13.20 -33.31
N ALA A 166 11.02 -14.26 -33.14
CA ALA A 166 11.26 -14.91 -31.86
C ALA A 166 12.69 -14.65 -31.39
N ILE A 167 12.84 -13.96 -30.26
CA ILE A 167 14.13 -13.68 -29.62
C ILE A 167 14.19 -14.46 -28.30
N ALA A 168 15.22 -15.29 -28.14
CA ALA A 168 15.48 -16.03 -26.92
C ALA A 168 16.91 -15.77 -26.43
N ALA A 169 17.04 -15.47 -25.14
CA ALA A 169 18.32 -15.51 -24.44
C ALA A 169 18.46 -16.82 -23.66
N ALA A 170 19.70 -17.25 -23.42
CA ALA A 170 20.01 -18.32 -22.48
C ALA A 170 19.49 -17.99 -21.07
N PRO A 171 19.25 -18.99 -20.19
CA PRO A 171 18.85 -18.73 -18.82
C PRO A 171 19.81 -17.77 -18.10
N GLY A 172 19.28 -16.78 -17.40
CA GLY A 172 20.04 -15.70 -16.79
C GLY A 172 20.52 -14.60 -17.74
N GLY A 173 20.35 -14.79 -19.06
CA GLY A 173 20.70 -13.83 -20.10
C GLY A 173 19.74 -12.64 -20.19
N TYR A 174 19.92 -11.82 -21.22
CA TYR A 174 19.11 -10.60 -21.36
C TYR A 174 18.81 -10.24 -22.82
N VAL A 175 17.75 -9.46 -23.02
CA VAL A 175 17.38 -8.87 -24.31
C VAL A 175 17.01 -7.41 -24.06
N ALA A 176 17.69 -6.48 -24.74
CA ALA A 176 17.35 -5.06 -24.70
C ALA A 176 17.13 -4.49 -26.11
N LEU A 177 15.95 -3.91 -26.33
CA LEU A 177 15.61 -3.14 -27.53
C LEU A 177 15.70 -1.65 -27.19
N ILE A 178 16.64 -0.92 -27.79
CA ILE A 178 16.98 0.45 -27.40
C ILE A 178 16.87 1.39 -28.60
N GLY A 179 16.13 2.48 -28.47
CA GLY A 179 16.10 3.46 -29.54
C GLY A 179 15.31 4.70 -29.23
N ARG A 180 14.89 5.43 -30.26
CA ARG A 180 13.85 6.45 -30.10
C ARG A 180 12.47 5.81 -29.98
N ARG A 181 12.26 4.76 -30.77
CA ARG A 181 11.06 3.95 -30.78
C ARG A 181 11.51 2.49 -30.75
N ALA A 182 11.06 1.76 -29.75
CA ALA A 182 11.34 0.35 -29.56
C ALA A 182 10.02 -0.41 -29.39
N VAL A 183 9.78 -1.43 -30.20
CA VAL A 183 8.52 -2.15 -30.28
C VAL A 183 8.75 -3.65 -30.31
N ASN A 184 8.04 -4.37 -29.45
CA ASN A 184 7.90 -5.82 -29.52
C ASN A 184 6.49 -6.20 -30.00
N ASP A 185 6.37 -6.64 -31.24
CA ASP A 185 5.19 -7.28 -31.82
C ASP A 185 5.35 -8.81 -31.93
N GLY A 186 6.53 -9.36 -31.59
CA GLY A 186 6.87 -10.79 -31.60
C GLY A 186 6.97 -11.40 -30.19
N SER A 187 7.92 -12.31 -29.98
CA SER A 187 8.18 -12.91 -28.66
C SER A 187 9.61 -12.65 -28.18
N ILE A 188 9.77 -12.30 -26.91
CA ILE A 188 11.05 -12.19 -26.20
C ILE A 188 11.01 -13.16 -25.02
N ARG A 189 12.00 -14.07 -24.92
CA ARG A 189 12.14 -15.03 -23.81
C ARG A 189 13.49 -14.90 -23.13
N THR A 190 13.48 -14.66 -21.83
CA THR A 190 14.69 -14.52 -20.98
C THR A 190 14.49 -15.19 -19.61
N PRO A 191 14.43 -16.53 -19.52
CA PRO A 191 14.20 -17.23 -18.25
C PRO A 191 15.27 -16.90 -17.22
N GLY A 192 14.89 -16.51 -16.00
CA GLY A 192 15.77 -16.05 -14.92
C GLY A 192 16.59 -14.80 -15.28
N GLY A 193 16.20 -14.11 -16.35
CA GLY A 193 16.98 -13.07 -17.03
C GLY A 193 16.29 -11.70 -17.04
N TYR A 194 16.68 -10.86 -17.99
CA TYR A 194 16.18 -9.49 -18.09
C TYR A 194 15.70 -9.16 -19.51
N ALA A 195 14.44 -8.75 -19.66
CA ALA A 195 13.89 -8.23 -20.91
C ALA A 195 13.62 -6.72 -20.80
N ALA A 196 14.18 -5.92 -21.70
CA ALA A 196 14.04 -4.47 -21.67
C ALA A 196 13.65 -3.87 -23.03
N ILE A 197 12.75 -2.90 -23.02
CA ILE A 197 12.41 -2.04 -24.16
C ILE A 197 12.57 -0.60 -23.71
N ALA A 198 13.53 0.13 -24.29
CA ALA A 198 13.93 1.45 -23.84
C ALA A 198 13.86 2.49 -24.96
N ALA A 199 13.21 3.61 -24.66
CA ALA A 199 13.04 4.74 -25.58
C ALA A 199 13.61 6.04 -25.02
N GLY A 200 14.66 6.57 -25.65
CA GLY A 200 15.34 7.81 -25.23
C GLY A 200 16.42 8.27 -26.20
N SER A 201 17.11 9.36 -25.85
CA SER A 201 18.28 9.87 -26.58
C SER A 201 19.61 9.51 -25.93
N ARG A 202 19.59 9.14 -24.64
CA ARG A 202 20.72 8.52 -23.95
C ARG A 202 20.21 7.42 -23.03
N VAL A 203 20.78 6.22 -23.17
CA VAL A 203 20.41 5.04 -22.41
C VAL A 203 21.67 4.36 -21.93
N THR A 204 21.74 4.05 -20.64
CA THR A 204 22.86 3.33 -20.04
C THR A 204 22.39 1.95 -19.60
N VAL A 205 23.19 0.94 -19.93
CA VAL A 205 22.97 -0.45 -19.54
C VAL A 205 24.06 -0.87 -18.58
N THR A 206 23.66 -1.42 -17.44
CA THR A 206 24.59 -1.96 -16.44
C THR A 206 24.58 -3.47 -16.55
N LEU A 207 25.73 -4.04 -16.90
CA LEU A 207 25.94 -5.49 -16.89
C LEU A 207 26.82 -5.84 -15.68
N GLY A 208 26.36 -6.80 -14.88
CA GLY A 208 27.12 -7.40 -13.78
C GLY A 208 27.97 -8.55 -14.30
N ASP A 209 27.98 -9.67 -13.58
CA ASP A 209 28.54 -10.96 -14.04
C ASP A 209 27.70 -11.55 -15.19
N HIS A 210 27.65 -10.82 -16.31
CA HIS A 210 27.10 -11.21 -17.60
C HIS A 210 25.58 -11.33 -17.63
N GLN A 211 24.94 -10.79 -16.61
CA GLN A 211 23.51 -10.52 -16.54
C GLN A 211 23.29 -9.01 -16.56
N MET A 212 22.16 -8.57 -17.12
CA MET A 212 21.76 -7.18 -16.98
C MET A 212 21.27 -6.96 -15.56
N VAL A 213 21.90 -6.02 -14.87
CA VAL A 213 21.52 -5.61 -13.51
C VAL A 213 20.55 -4.43 -13.56
N GLY A 214 20.66 -3.59 -14.59
CA GLY A 214 19.72 -2.50 -14.80
C GLY A 214 19.88 -1.79 -16.14
N LEU A 215 18.86 -1.01 -16.47
CA LEU A 215 18.82 -0.11 -17.61
C LEU A 215 18.22 1.22 -17.17
N SER A 216 18.85 2.33 -17.57
CA SER A 216 18.39 3.68 -17.27
C SER A 216 18.28 4.52 -18.53
N VAL A 217 17.17 5.25 -18.67
CA VAL A 217 16.98 6.25 -19.73
C VAL A 217 17.34 7.62 -19.18
N GLU A 218 18.56 8.06 -19.45
CA GLU A 218 19.13 9.28 -18.87
C GLU A 218 18.60 10.56 -19.54
N GLN A 219 18.37 10.52 -20.85
CA GLN A 219 17.91 11.68 -21.62
C GLN A 219 16.73 11.32 -22.51
N GLY A 220 15.70 12.16 -22.47
CA GLY A 220 14.49 11.98 -23.25
C GLY A 220 14.63 12.32 -24.73
N VAL A 221 13.66 11.91 -25.52
CA VAL A 221 13.58 12.23 -26.96
C VAL A 221 12.14 12.56 -27.36
N LEU A 222 12.00 13.26 -28.48
CA LEU A 222 10.70 13.50 -29.11
C LEU A 222 10.07 12.19 -29.56
N ASP A 223 8.79 12.00 -29.22
CA ASP A 223 7.98 10.82 -29.51
C ASP A 223 8.64 9.51 -29.04
N ALA A 224 9.24 9.53 -27.85
CA ALA A 224 9.81 8.35 -27.23
C ALA A 224 8.70 7.29 -27.07
N LEU A 225 8.88 6.12 -27.67
CA LEU A 225 7.90 5.03 -27.61
C LEU A 225 8.58 3.71 -27.22
N ALA A 226 8.22 3.17 -26.07
CA ALA A 226 8.51 1.79 -25.70
C ALA A 226 7.19 1.01 -25.70
N SER A 227 7.03 0.05 -26.62
CA SER A 227 5.77 -0.67 -26.79
C SER A 227 5.93 -2.18 -26.79
N ASN A 228 5.07 -2.87 -26.05
CA ASN A 228 4.86 -4.30 -26.16
C ASN A 228 3.43 -4.59 -26.64
N ARG A 229 3.33 -5.31 -27.75
CA ARG A 229 2.08 -5.86 -28.31
C ARG A 229 2.11 -7.38 -28.42
N GLY A 230 3.29 -7.97 -28.38
CA GLY A 230 3.50 -9.41 -28.38
C GLY A 230 3.71 -9.98 -26.97
N LEU A 231 4.62 -10.95 -26.86
CA LEU A 231 4.96 -11.65 -25.62
C LEU A 231 6.34 -11.21 -25.11
N ILE A 232 6.43 -10.92 -23.82
CA ILE A 232 7.67 -10.89 -23.05
C ILE A 232 7.54 -11.92 -21.92
N GLU A 233 8.47 -12.85 -21.84
CA GLU A 233 8.50 -13.94 -20.86
C GLU A 233 9.86 -13.93 -20.16
N ALA A 234 9.86 -13.58 -18.87
CA ALA A 234 11.04 -13.39 -18.04
C ALA A 234 10.84 -14.05 -16.66
N ASP A 235 10.37 -15.30 -16.65
CA ASP A 235 10.08 -16.06 -15.42
C ASP A 235 11.31 -16.15 -14.51
N GLY A 236 11.12 -15.87 -13.23
CA GLY A 236 12.20 -15.76 -12.24
C GLY A 236 13.12 -14.55 -12.47
N GLY A 237 12.73 -13.59 -13.32
CA GLY A 237 13.56 -12.47 -13.76
C GLY A 237 12.79 -11.15 -13.82
N GLN A 238 13.22 -10.25 -14.71
CA GLN A 238 12.71 -8.88 -14.80
C GLN A 238 12.29 -8.48 -16.22
N ALA A 239 11.21 -7.69 -16.30
CA ALA A 239 10.76 -7.04 -17.53
C ALA A 239 10.64 -5.52 -17.32
N LEU A 240 11.25 -4.72 -18.20
CA LEU A 240 11.24 -3.26 -18.16
C LEU A 240 10.80 -2.67 -19.49
N LEU A 241 9.78 -1.84 -19.48
CA LEU A 241 9.47 -0.90 -20.56
C LEU A 241 9.72 0.51 -20.03
N ALA A 242 10.69 1.23 -20.60
CA ALA A 242 11.06 2.56 -20.17
C ALA A 242 11.04 3.55 -21.34
N ALA A 243 10.36 4.69 -21.17
CA ALA A 243 10.40 5.78 -22.13
C ALA A 243 10.56 7.11 -21.39
N LYS A 244 11.44 7.97 -21.88
CA LYS A 244 11.60 9.34 -21.35
C LYS A 244 11.27 10.37 -22.41
N GLY A 245 10.28 11.20 -22.14
CA GLY A 245 9.94 12.36 -22.97
C GLY A 245 11.00 13.46 -22.83
N ARG A 246 11.16 14.30 -23.86
CA ARG A 246 12.02 15.49 -23.75
C ARG A 246 11.40 16.56 -22.84
N ASP A 247 10.09 16.76 -22.99
CA ASP A 247 9.27 17.76 -22.27
C ASP A 247 7.87 17.18 -22.01
N ALA A 248 7.11 17.72 -21.06
CA ALA A 248 5.78 17.19 -20.68
C ALA A 248 4.72 17.29 -21.80
N LEU A 249 4.86 18.27 -22.71
CA LEU A 249 3.98 18.46 -23.87
C LEU A 249 4.26 17.46 -25.01
N LEU A 250 5.45 16.85 -25.03
CA LEU A 250 5.92 15.90 -26.05
C LEU A 250 6.36 14.60 -25.35
N ALA A 251 5.36 14.01 -24.70
CA ALA A 251 5.47 12.95 -23.70
C ALA A 251 6.08 11.66 -24.25
N GLY A 252 6.92 11.02 -23.43
CA GLY A 252 7.29 9.62 -23.63
C GLY A 252 6.07 8.71 -23.42
N VAL A 253 5.92 7.70 -24.26
CA VAL A 253 4.83 6.73 -24.16
C VAL A 253 5.41 5.35 -23.90
N VAL A 254 5.00 4.77 -22.76
CA VAL A 254 5.08 3.34 -22.55
C VAL A 254 3.72 2.74 -22.87
N ASN A 255 3.67 1.71 -23.72
CA ASN A 255 2.41 1.08 -24.10
C ASN A 255 2.51 -0.44 -24.07
N ASN A 256 1.82 -1.07 -23.11
CA ASN A 256 1.58 -2.49 -23.13
C ASN A 256 0.15 -2.78 -23.60
N SER A 257 0.03 -3.58 -24.66
CA SER A 257 -1.23 -4.18 -25.13
C SER A 257 -1.14 -5.69 -25.28
N GLY A 258 0.07 -6.24 -25.18
CA GLY A 258 0.36 -7.67 -25.23
C GLY A 258 0.47 -8.28 -23.83
N VAL A 259 1.30 -9.32 -23.73
CA VAL A 259 1.52 -10.11 -22.53
C VAL A 259 2.94 -9.89 -22.01
N ILE A 260 3.07 -9.61 -20.73
CA ILE A 260 4.33 -9.61 -19.99
C ILE A 260 4.18 -10.57 -18.82
N VAL A 261 4.99 -11.62 -18.80
CA VAL A 261 5.06 -12.60 -17.71
C VAL A 261 6.45 -12.54 -17.11
N ALA A 262 6.51 -12.40 -15.79
CA ALA A 262 7.70 -12.55 -14.99
C ALA A 262 7.27 -13.23 -13.69
N HIS A 263 6.94 -14.53 -13.73
CA HIS A 263 6.54 -15.25 -12.52
C HIS A 263 7.66 -15.25 -11.49
N SER A 264 7.35 -15.19 -10.21
CA SER A 264 8.35 -15.40 -9.17
C SER A 264 8.87 -16.83 -9.22
N ALA A 265 10.18 -16.99 -9.02
CA ALA A 265 10.81 -18.26 -8.70
C ALA A 265 10.95 -18.40 -7.17
N VAL A 266 11.15 -19.63 -6.69
CA VAL A 266 11.26 -19.94 -5.25
C VAL A 266 12.26 -19.03 -4.49
N SER A 267 13.30 -18.54 -5.16
CA SER A 267 14.34 -17.69 -4.58
C SER A 267 14.46 -16.29 -5.19
N GLN A 268 13.64 -15.93 -6.18
CA GLN A 268 13.72 -14.63 -6.87
C GLN A 268 12.32 -14.12 -7.24
N ASN A 269 11.97 -12.94 -6.75
CA ASN A 269 10.68 -12.32 -7.06
C ASN A 269 10.68 -11.82 -8.51
N GLY A 270 9.58 -12.07 -9.20
CA GLY A 270 9.35 -11.52 -10.53
C GLY A 270 9.12 -10.01 -10.48
N VAL A 271 9.67 -9.26 -11.43
CA VAL A 271 9.51 -7.79 -11.46
C VAL A 271 9.12 -7.33 -12.86
N ILE A 272 8.03 -6.56 -12.94
CA ILE A 272 7.57 -5.90 -14.16
C ILE A 272 7.53 -4.39 -13.90
N ARG A 273 8.19 -3.58 -14.74
CA ARG A 273 8.17 -2.11 -14.63
C ARG A 273 7.84 -1.44 -15.96
N LEU A 274 6.82 -0.60 -15.95
CA LEU A 274 6.42 0.25 -17.07
C LEU A 274 6.61 1.72 -16.64
N VAL A 275 7.70 2.33 -17.08
CA VAL A 275 8.17 3.64 -16.61
C VAL A 275 8.15 4.67 -17.73
N ALA A 276 7.18 5.58 -17.71
CA ALA A 276 7.04 6.69 -18.66
C ALA A 276 7.46 8.02 -18.00
N ASP A 277 8.77 8.26 -17.90
CA ASP A 277 9.33 9.48 -17.30
C ASP A 277 9.01 10.72 -18.15
N CYS A 278 8.46 11.76 -17.50
CA CYS A 278 7.78 12.89 -18.13
C CYS A 278 6.83 12.46 -19.28
N GLY A 279 6.05 11.40 -19.04
CA GLY A 279 5.30 10.68 -20.06
C GLY A 279 3.95 10.09 -19.61
N THR A 280 3.34 9.29 -20.47
CA THR A 280 2.14 8.50 -20.17
C THR A 280 2.42 7.01 -20.28
N ALA A 281 2.09 6.25 -19.24
CA ALA A 281 2.04 4.79 -19.30
C ALA A 281 0.63 4.33 -19.67
N LEU A 282 0.49 3.65 -20.80
CA LEU A 282 -0.74 3.00 -21.27
C LEU A 282 -0.64 1.51 -20.95
N VAL A 283 -1.47 1.03 -20.04
CA VAL A 283 -1.39 -0.31 -19.48
C VAL A 283 -2.65 -1.09 -19.85
N GLY A 284 -2.54 -1.93 -20.87
CA GLY A 284 -3.53 -2.93 -21.26
C GLY A 284 -2.92 -4.34 -21.28
N GLY A 285 -3.65 -5.30 -21.85
CA GLY A 285 -3.18 -6.68 -21.98
C GLY A 285 -2.98 -7.36 -20.62
N VAL A 286 -1.95 -8.20 -20.51
CA VAL A 286 -1.64 -9.00 -19.31
C VAL A 286 -0.29 -8.59 -18.73
N LEU A 287 -0.25 -8.31 -17.43
CA LEU A 287 0.96 -8.19 -16.62
C LEU A 287 0.89 -9.22 -15.49
N ASP A 288 1.71 -10.27 -15.56
CA ASP A 288 1.67 -11.38 -14.61
C ASP A 288 3.02 -11.55 -13.90
N ALA A 289 3.06 -11.17 -12.63
CA ALA A 289 4.18 -11.39 -11.72
C ALA A 289 3.77 -12.31 -10.55
N SER A 290 2.84 -13.24 -10.80
CA SER A 290 2.39 -14.22 -9.80
C SER A 290 3.44 -15.28 -9.46
N ALA A 291 3.21 -16.02 -8.38
CA ALA A 291 4.04 -17.13 -7.89
C ALA A 291 3.24 -18.44 -7.87
N PRO A 292 2.80 -18.98 -9.03
CA PRO A 292 1.93 -20.15 -9.09
C PRO A 292 2.60 -21.43 -8.58
N ASN A 293 3.93 -21.49 -8.67
CA ASN A 293 4.73 -22.68 -8.34
C ASN A 293 5.43 -22.58 -6.96
N GLY A 294 5.05 -21.61 -6.12
CA GLY A 294 5.63 -21.36 -4.80
C GLY A 294 6.46 -20.07 -4.73
N GLY A 295 6.72 -19.62 -3.49
CA GLY A 295 7.35 -18.32 -3.22
C GLY A 295 6.33 -17.18 -3.05
N ASP A 296 6.85 -15.96 -2.88
CA ASP A 296 6.03 -14.75 -2.77
C ASP A 296 5.73 -14.15 -4.14
N GLY A 297 4.61 -13.45 -4.25
CA GLY A 297 4.20 -12.73 -5.44
C GLY A 297 5.16 -11.59 -5.75
N GLY A 298 5.36 -11.33 -7.03
CA GLY A 298 6.28 -10.33 -7.55
C GLY A 298 5.75 -8.89 -7.44
N ILE A 299 6.47 -7.99 -8.10
CA ILE A 299 6.18 -6.55 -8.12
C ILE A 299 5.81 -6.13 -9.53
N ILE A 300 4.70 -5.41 -9.66
CA ILE A 300 4.35 -4.68 -10.89
C ILE A 300 4.42 -3.18 -10.58
N GLU A 301 5.20 -2.41 -11.34
CA GLU A 301 5.19 -0.95 -11.27
C GLU A 301 4.71 -0.36 -12.59
N THR A 302 3.78 0.58 -12.50
CA THR A 302 3.34 1.42 -13.60
C THR A 302 3.49 2.87 -13.19
N SER A 303 4.40 3.60 -13.83
CA SER A 303 4.77 4.96 -13.42
C SER A 303 4.87 5.94 -14.58
N GLY A 304 4.57 7.21 -14.29
CA GLY A 304 4.71 8.32 -15.23
C GLY A 304 3.96 9.58 -14.81
N SER A 305 4.00 10.64 -15.63
CA SER A 305 3.21 11.85 -15.38
C SER A 305 1.70 11.57 -15.42
N ARG A 306 1.29 10.60 -16.24
CA ARG A 306 -0.03 9.99 -16.22
C ARG A 306 0.09 8.48 -16.40
N VAL A 307 -0.76 7.74 -15.72
CA VAL A 307 -0.92 6.29 -15.93
C VAL A 307 -2.36 6.05 -16.34
N LYS A 308 -2.58 5.35 -17.46
CA LYS A 308 -3.92 4.97 -17.93
C LYS A 308 -4.01 3.45 -18.03
N ILE A 309 -4.95 2.88 -17.29
CA ILE A 309 -5.22 1.46 -17.25
C ILE A 309 -6.42 1.16 -18.14
N ALA A 310 -6.24 0.25 -19.09
CA ALA A 310 -7.31 -0.21 -19.95
C ALA A 310 -8.35 -1.02 -19.14
N PRO A 311 -9.66 -0.93 -19.42
CA PRO A 311 -10.69 -1.65 -18.67
C PRO A 311 -10.53 -3.19 -18.68
N ASP A 312 -9.90 -3.72 -19.73
CA ASP A 312 -9.63 -5.13 -19.97
C ASP A 312 -8.23 -5.56 -19.51
N ALA A 313 -7.42 -4.65 -18.94
CA ALA A 313 -6.12 -5.01 -18.39
C ALA A 313 -6.28 -6.09 -17.29
N VAL A 314 -5.39 -7.08 -17.32
CA VAL A 314 -5.32 -8.16 -16.33
C VAL A 314 -3.96 -8.09 -15.64
N LEU A 315 -3.99 -7.96 -14.31
CA LEU A 315 -2.78 -7.84 -13.50
C LEU A 315 -2.86 -8.84 -12.35
N SER A 316 -1.79 -9.63 -12.16
CA SER A 316 -1.71 -10.61 -11.09
C SER A 316 -0.35 -10.62 -10.43
N THR A 317 -0.34 -10.63 -9.10
CA THR A 317 0.81 -10.92 -8.25
C THR A 317 0.46 -12.02 -7.24
N ALA A 318 -0.54 -12.85 -7.56
CA ALA A 318 -1.07 -13.87 -6.66
C ALA A 318 0.02 -14.87 -6.25
N ALA A 319 0.02 -15.27 -4.98
CA ALA A 319 0.94 -16.28 -4.45
C ALA A 319 0.17 -17.27 -3.58
N PRO A 320 -0.33 -18.39 -4.13
CA PRO A 320 -1.15 -19.34 -3.38
C PRO A 320 -0.44 -19.97 -2.17
N GLN A 321 0.89 -20.01 -2.19
CA GLN A 321 1.73 -20.61 -1.15
C GLN A 321 2.63 -19.58 -0.41
N GLY A 322 2.40 -18.28 -0.65
CA GLY A 322 3.23 -17.21 -0.10
C GLY A 322 2.45 -15.92 0.10
N THR A 323 3.17 -14.81 0.19
CA THR A 323 2.59 -13.48 0.33
C THR A 323 2.22 -12.95 -1.05
N THR A 324 0.99 -12.48 -1.23
CA THR A 324 0.58 -11.83 -2.48
C THR A 324 1.40 -10.57 -2.71
N GLY A 325 1.94 -10.40 -3.92
CA GLY A 325 2.80 -9.28 -4.26
C GLY A 325 2.03 -7.97 -4.46
N VAL A 326 2.70 -6.93 -4.96
CA VAL A 326 2.16 -5.57 -5.04
C VAL A 326 2.16 -5.05 -6.47
N TRP A 327 1.08 -4.37 -6.84
CA TRP A 327 1.03 -3.47 -7.98
C TRP A 327 1.06 -2.01 -7.53
N LEU A 328 2.10 -1.28 -7.92
CA LEU A 328 2.28 0.16 -7.71
C LEU A 328 1.84 0.96 -8.94
N ILE A 329 0.87 1.87 -8.73
CA ILE A 329 0.46 2.91 -9.68
C ILE A 329 1.07 4.24 -9.22
N ALA A 330 2.19 4.64 -9.81
CA ALA A 330 2.88 5.87 -9.45
C ALA A 330 2.64 6.99 -10.47
N ALA A 331 1.66 7.83 -10.18
CA ALA A 331 1.37 9.06 -10.92
C ALA A 331 1.08 10.19 -9.94
N ARG A 332 1.19 11.43 -10.43
CA ARG A 332 0.91 12.64 -9.64
C ARG A 332 -0.55 12.67 -9.17
N ASP A 333 -1.47 12.64 -10.12
CA ASP A 333 -2.91 12.59 -9.86
C ASP A 333 -3.47 11.27 -10.38
N VAL A 334 -4.34 10.64 -9.59
CA VAL A 334 -5.01 9.40 -9.99
C VAL A 334 -6.51 9.51 -9.75
N ASN A 335 -7.27 9.32 -10.82
CA ASN A 335 -8.73 9.26 -10.78
C ASN A 335 -9.23 7.84 -11.08
N VAL A 336 -9.77 7.17 -10.07
CA VAL A 336 -10.55 5.94 -10.24
C VAL A 336 -11.98 6.34 -10.64
N GLY A 337 -12.37 6.13 -11.90
CA GLY A 337 -13.61 6.68 -12.45
C GLY A 337 -14.25 5.82 -13.55
N ASN A 338 -15.51 6.09 -13.87
CA ASN A 338 -16.35 5.29 -14.79
C ASN A 338 -16.03 5.42 -16.31
N GLY A 339 -14.80 5.77 -16.68
CA GLY A 339 -14.35 5.73 -18.09
C GLY A 339 -14.77 6.90 -19.00
N GLN A 340 -15.39 7.97 -18.51
CA GLN A 340 -15.79 9.16 -19.30
C GLN A 340 -14.62 10.07 -19.74
N GLY A 341 -13.48 9.49 -20.13
CA GLY A 341 -12.30 10.21 -20.67
C GLY A 341 -11.40 10.91 -19.65
N ARG A 342 -11.82 11.01 -18.38
CA ARG A 342 -11.02 11.52 -17.25
C ARG A 342 -10.52 10.46 -16.28
N ALA A 343 -10.94 9.22 -16.44
CA ALA A 343 -10.51 8.12 -15.58
C ALA A 343 -9.11 7.64 -15.98
N ASP A 344 -8.26 7.48 -14.98
CA ASP A 344 -6.94 6.86 -15.12
C ASP A 344 -7.05 5.34 -14.94
N VAL A 345 -7.97 4.89 -14.08
CA VAL A 345 -8.36 3.48 -13.90
C VAL A 345 -9.87 3.41 -13.62
N THR A 346 -10.54 2.33 -14.01
CA THR A 346 -11.96 2.12 -13.68
C THR A 346 -12.12 1.41 -12.34
N GLY A 347 -13.25 1.61 -11.66
CA GLY A 347 -13.56 0.88 -10.42
C GLY A 347 -13.58 -0.62 -10.65
N ALA A 348 -14.12 -1.07 -11.80
CA ALA A 348 -14.13 -2.47 -12.21
C ALA A 348 -12.72 -3.06 -12.46
N ALA A 349 -11.83 -2.31 -13.13
CA ALA A 349 -10.45 -2.77 -13.36
C ALA A 349 -9.67 -2.86 -12.04
N LEU A 350 -9.80 -1.86 -11.17
CA LEU A 350 -9.17 -1.87 -9.85
C LEU A 350 -9.71 -3.01 -8.96
N SER A 351 -11.02 -3.23 -8.97
CA SER A 351 -11.68 -4.33 -8.25
C SER A 351 -11.16 -5.70 -8.70
N ARG A 352 -10.99 -5.90 -10.01
CA ARG A 352 -10.45 -7.14 -10.57
C ARG A 352 -9.01 -7.37 -10.13
N ALA A 353 -8.16 -6.33 -10.20
CA ALA A 353 -6.77 -6.41 -9.76
C ALA A 353 -6.67 -6.73 -8.26
N LEU A 354 -7.50 -6.09 -7.43
CA LEU A 354 -7.58 -6.37 -6.00
C LEU A 354 -8.06 -7.81 -5.68
N GLY A 355 -8.63 -8.53 -6.66
CA GLY A 355 -8.94 -9.95 -6.52
C GLY A 355 -7.70 -10.86 -6.48
N THR A 356 -6.55 -10.42 -7.00
CA THR A 356 -5.33 -11.23 -7.13
C THR A 356 -4.07 -10.54 -6.64
N THR A 357 -4.15 -9.26 -6.28
CA THR A 357 -2.98 -8.39 -6.09
C THR A 357 -3.24 -7.38 -4.98
N ASN A 358 -2.23 -7.06 -4.17
CA ASN A 358 -2.25 -5.85 -3.33
C ASN A 358 -2.00 -4.63 -4.22
N VAL A 359 -2.74 -3.54 -4.04
CA VAL A 359 -2.60 -2.34 -4.88
C VAL A 359 -2.17 -1.13 -4.07
N ALA A 360 -1.13 -0.45 -4.52
CA ALA A 360 -0.67 0.83 -4.00
C ALA A 360 -0.80 1.92 -5.07
N ILE A 361 -1.47 3.03 -4.74
CA ILE A 361 -1.66 4.18 -5.63
C ILE A 361 -0.93 5.39 -5.05
N GLY A 362 -0.16 6.08 -5.90
CA GLY A 362 0.64 7.24 -5.58
C GLY A 362 2.07 6.84 -5.26
N SER A 363 2.37 6.67 -3.98
CA SER A 363 3.65 6.10 -3.54
C SER A 363 3.38 4.75 -2.87
N ALA A 364 4.41 3.92 -2.85
CA ALA A 364 4.40 2.71 -2.08
C ALA A 364 5.04 2.95 -0.69
N ASP A 365 5.88 4.00 -0.56
CA ASP A 365 6.42 4.47 0.72
C ASP A 365 5.59 5.67 1.25
N PRO A 366 4.93 5.56 2.42
CA PRO A 366 4.17 6.65 3.03
C PRO A 366 5.04 7.86 3.47
N ALA A 367 6.35 7.68 3.65
CA ALA A 367 7.28 8.78 3.87
C ALA A 367 7.55 9.59 2.60
N ALA A 368 7.51 8.93 1.44
CA ALA A 368 7.63 9.53 0.12
C ALA A 368 6.26 10.06 -0.34
N ILE A 369 5.97 11.32 -0.04
CA ILE A 369 4.72 11.94 -0.46
C ILE A 369 4.84 12.39 -1.91
N ASN A 370 4.16 11.67 -2.79
CA ASN A 370 3.96 12.14 -4.15
C ASN A 370 3.04 13.37 -4.13
N PRO A 371 3.42 14.48 -4.79
CA PRO A 371 2.52 15.62 -4.95
C PRO A 371 1.31 15.17 -5.78
N GLY A 372 0.13 15.71 -5.51
CA GLY A 372 -1.11 15.41 -6.24
C GLY A 372 -2.19 14.72 -5.41
N THR A 373 -3.33 14.51 -6.06
CA THR A 373 -4.59 14.05 -5.45
C THR A 373 -4.99 12.66 -5.94
N ILE A 374 -5.50 11.83 -5.03
CA ILE A 374 -6.18 10.58 -5.38
C ILE A 374 -7.69 10.74 -5.20
N SER A 375 -8.48 10.36 -6.20
CA SER A 375 -9.95 10.37 -6.12
C SER A 375 -10.55 9.03 -6.51
N ILE A 376 -11.39 8.47 -5.63
CA ILE A 376 -12.23 7.30 -5.89
C ILE A 376 -13.64 7.78 -6.26
N ASN A 377 -13.94 7.85 -7.55
CA ASN A 377 -15.21 8.31 -8.12
C ASN A 377 -16.04 7.18 -8.75
N ASP A 378 -15.54 5.96 -8.72
CA ASP A 378 -16.23 4.75 -9.17
C ASP A 378 -16.09 3.66 -8.12
N ALA A 379 -17.09 2.78 -8.02
CA ALA A 379 -17.16 1.80 -6.94
C ALA A 379 -16.01 0.79 -7.04
N VAL A 380 -15.37 0.50 -5.91
CA VAL A 380 -14.29 -0.49 -5.80
C VAL A 380 -14.71 -1.57 -4.83
N THR A 381 -14.73 -2.83 -5.27
CA THR A 381 -15.23 -3.95 -4.45
C THR A 381 -14.39 -5.21 -4.65
N TRP A 382 -13.92 -5.80 -3.56
CA TRP A 382 -13.20 -7.08 -3.56
C TRP A 382 -13.48 -7.84 -2.27
N ASN A 383 -13.29 -9.17 -2.30
CA ASN A 383 -13.64 -10.07 -1.18
C ASN A 383 -12.43 -10.84 -0.63
N THR A 384 -11.23 -10.59 -1.15
CA THR A 384 -9.98 -11.18 -0.67
C THR A 384 -9.40 -10.38 0.50
N SER A 385 -8.34 -10.89 1.11
CA SER A 385 -7.56 -10.19 2.13
C SER A 385 -6.58 -9.15 1.57
N ASN A 386 -6.65 -8.85 0.27
CA ASN A 386 -5.73 -7.92 -0.37
C ASN A 386 -5.96 -6.48 0.13
N ALA A 387 -4.88 -5.72 0.17
CA ALA A 387 -4.88 -4.34 0.64
C ALA A 387 -4.98 -3.34 -0.52
N LEU A 388 -5.72 -2.26 -0.29
CA LEU A 388 -5.68 -1.04 -1.10
C LEU A 388 -4.97 0.06 -0.31
N VAL A 389 -3.83 0.50 -0.81
CA VAL A 389 -3.01 1.57 -0.23
C VAL A 389 -3.12 2.82 -1.09
N LEU A 390 -3.51 3.94 -0.51
CA LEU A 390 -3.67 5.22 -1.20
C LEU A 390 -2.75 6.24 -0.53
N ILE A 391 -1.69 6.68 -1.20
CA ILE A 391 -0.73 7.65 -0.67
C ILE A 391 -0.69 8.91 -1.53
N ALA A 392 -1.11 10.05 -0.98
CA ALA A 392 -1.24 11.32 -1.72
C ALA A 392 -0.78 12.54 -0.91
N GLY A 393 -0.14 13.49 -1.58
CA GLY A 393 0.32 14.75 -0.96
C GLY A 393 -0.77 15.81 -0.81
N ASP A 394 -1.60 15.99 -1.83
CA ASP A 394 -2.59 17.07 -1.86
C ASP A 394 -3.95 16.63 -1.32
N GLY A 395 -4.14 15.34 -1.07
CA GLY A 395 -5.30 14.78 -0.36
C GLY A 395 -5.91 13.56 -1.06
N ILE A 396 -6.88 12.94 -0.39
CA ILE A 396 -7.60 11.77 -0.87
C ILE A 396 -9.10 12.02 -0.81
N ARG A 397 -9.84 11.64 -1.85
CA ARG A 397 -11.30 11.82 -1.94
C ARG A 397 -11.97 10.48 -2.20
N VAL A 398 -12.83 10.05 -1.30
CA VAL A 398 -13.64 8.83 -1.44
C VAL A 398 -15.08 9.25 -1.77
N ASN A 399 -15.37 9.33 -3.07
CA ASN A 399 -16.66 9.79 -3.59
C ASN A 399 -17.58 8.66 -4.07
N ALA A 400 -17.06 7.44 -4.17
CA ALA A 400 -17.81 6.23 -4.48
C ALA A 400 -17.52 5.14 -3.45
N PRO A 401 -18.41 4.14 -3.29
CA PRO A 401 -18.26 3.11 -2.28
C PRO A 401 -16.96 2.30 -2.44
N VAL A 402 -16.31 2.01 -1.30
CA VAL A 402 -15.17 1.09 -1.22
C VAL A 402 -15.58 -0.08 -0.32
N SER A 403 -15.61 -1.29 -0.87
CA SER A 403 -16.05 -2.49 -0.14
C SER A 403 -15.00 -3.60 -0.19
N ALA A 404 -14.47 -3.94 0.98
CA ALA A 404 -13.37 -4.86 1.23
C ALA A 404 -13.62 -5.66 2.52
N PRO A 405 -14.71 -6.46 2.64
CA PRO A 405 -15.10 -7.09 3.90
C PRO A 405 -14.03 -8.02 4.51
N GLY A 406 -13.11 -8.57 3.70
CA GLY A 406 -11.95 -9.33 4.16
C GLY A 406 -10.61 -8.57 4.05
N GLY A 407 -10.60 -7.40 3.42
CA GLY A 407 -9.41 -6.65 3.06
C GLY A 407 -9.20 -5.40 3.93
N VAL A 408 -8.07 -4.74 3.69
CA VAL A 408 -7.66 -3.53 4.40
C VAL A 408 -7.54 -2.35 3.45
N VAL A 409 -7.91 -1.16 3.94
CA VAL A 409 -7.68 0.10 3.21
C VAL A 409 -6.76 0.99 4.03
N LEU A 410 -5.66 1.44 3.42
CA LEU A 410 -4.73 2.38 4.03
C LEU A 410 -4.81 3.73 3.33
N PHE A 411 -5.02 4.79 4.11
CA PHE A 411 -4.98 6.17 3.64
C PHE A 411 -3.73 6.86 4.18
N GLY A 412 -2.80 7.21 3.30
CA GLY A 412 -1.57 7.90 3.63
C GLY A 412 -1.56 9.33 3.11
N THR A 413 -1.74 10.34 3.97
CA THR A 413 -1.63 11.74 3.54
C THR A 413 -1.28 12.69 4.68
N ARG A 414 -0.56 13.78 4.36
CA ARG A 414 -0.36 14.93 5.26
C ARG A 414 -1.38 16.06 5.02
N SER A 415 -2.30 15.88 4.07
CA SER A 415 -3.39 16.80 3.74
C SER A 415 -4.72 16.23 4.25
N THR A 416 -5.83 16.40 3.53
CA THR A 416 -7.17 15.97 3.95
C THR A 416 -7.62 14.71 3.23
N VAL A 417 -8.21 13.77 3.98
CA VAL A 417 -9.07 12.71 3.44
C VAL A 417 -10.52 13.12 3.63
N THR A 418 -11.28 13.12 2.53
CA THR A 418 -12.72 13.40 2.54
C THR A 418 -13.51 12.21 2.04
N GLN A 419 -14.70 12.04 2.60
CA GLN A 419 -15.60 10.96 2.27
C GLN A 419 -17.00 11.51 1.93
N THR A 420 -17.62 10.99 0.86
CA THR A 420 -19.05 11.17 0.57
C THR A 420 -19.79 9.85 0.38
N ALA A 421 -19.08 8.74 0.16
CA ALA A 421 -19.63 7.39 0.03
C ALA A 421 -19.04 6.43 1.09
N PRO A 422 -19.76 5.36 1.49
CA PRO A 422 -19.34 4.50 2.59
C PRO A 422 -18.10 3.67 2.28
N ILE A 423 -17.34 3.37 3.33
CA ILE A 423 -16.24 2.41 3.35
C ILE A 423 -16.70 1.21 4.18
N ALA A 424 -16.64 0.01 3.61
CA ALA A 424 -16.82 -1.24 4.32
C ALA A 424 -15.51 -2.03 4.24
N ALA A 425 -14.79 -2.21 5.34
CA ALA A 425 -13.48 -2.86 5.34
C ALA A 425 -13.24 -3.64 6.64
N ALA A 426 -12.46 -4.72 6.58
CA ALA A 426 -12.04 -5.43 7.79
C ALA A 426 -11.19 -4.52 8.69
N GLY A 427 -10.31 -3.72 8.07
CA GLY A 427 -9.50 -2.73 8.77
C GLY A 427 -9.23 -1.49 7.92
N VAL A 428 -9.12 -0.34 8.60
CA VAL A 428 -8.70 0.93 8.01
C VAL A 428 -7.51 1.50 8.80
N ALA A 429 -6.42 1.77 8.07
CA ALA A 429 -5.26 2.47 8.61
C ALA A 429 -5.22 3.91 8.08
N LEU A 430 -4.98 4.88 8.98
CA LEU A 430 -4.83 6.29 8.66
C LEU A 430 -3.39 6.70 8.99
N ASP A 431 -2.54 6.92 7.99
CA ASP A 431 -1.10 7.14 8.19
C ASP A 431 -0.62 8.48 7.61
N GLY A 432 -0.55 9.48 8.48
CA GLY A 432 0.05 10.76 8.16
C GLY A 432 -0.12 11.71 9.34
N SER A 433 0.98 11.97 10.05
CA SER A 433 0.99 12.71 11.32
C SER A 433 0.40 14.13 11.29
N ARG A 434 0.21 14.70 10.09
CA ARG A 434 -0.47 16.00 9.86
C ARG A 434 -1.79 15.88 9.10
N GLY A 435 -2.16 14.67 8.67
CA GLY A 435 -3.33 14.39 7.87
C GLY A 435 -4.64 14.59 8.63
N GLN A 436 -5.61 15.22 8.00
CA GLN A 436 -6.96 15.39 8.53
C GLN A 436 -7.88 14.34 7.92
N TYR A 437 -8.31 13.36 8.69
CA TYR A 437 -9.10 12.24 8.20
C TYR A 437 -10.58 12.40 8.57
N ARG A 438 -11.43 12.73 7.59
CA ARG A 438 -12.87 12.89 7.76
C ARG A 438 -13.62 11.74 7.06
N LEU A 439 -13.89 10.69 7.82
CA LEU A 439 -14.63 9.48 7.45
C LEU A 439 -16.00 9.44 8.15
N ASP A 440 -16.78 10.50 7.96
CA ASP A 440 -18.02 10.78 8.68
C ASP A 440 -19.29 10.23 8.02
N ASN A 441 -19.16 9.32 7.04
CA ASN A 441 -20.32 8.67 6.45
C ASN A 441 -20.95 7.66 7.44
N ALA A 442 -22.19 7.92 7.87
CA ALA A 442 -22.89 7.08 8.84
C ALA A 442 -23.14 5.63 8.40
N SER A 443 -22.95 5.30 7.12
CA SER A 443 -23.08 3.94 6.58
C SER A 443 -21.75 3.21 6.43
N ASN A 444 -20.66 3.71 7.02
CA ASN A 444 -19.41 2.96 7.12
C ASN A 444 -19.65 1.63 7.85
N ARG A 445 -18.84 0.63 7.49
CA ARG A 445 -18.79 -0.68 8.14
C ARG A 445 -17.33 -1.09 8.33
N ILE A 446 -16.63 -0.44 9.24
CA ILE A 446 -15.19 -0.61 9.48
C ILE A 446 -15.00 -1.45 10.75
N GLY A 447 -14.40 -2.64 10.62
CA GLY A 447 -14.16 -3.49 11.79
C GLY A 447 -13.12 -2.92 12.74
N ILE A 448 -11.94 -2.61 12.20
CA ILE A 448 -10.79 -2.10 12.96
C ILE A 448 -10.32 -0.77 12.39
N VAL A 449 -10.02 0.20 13.26
CA VAL A 449 -9.33 1.44 12.90
C VAL A 449 -8.00 1.56 13.66
N ALA A 450 -6.97 2.02 12.96
CA ALA A 450 -5.70 2.44 13.56
C ALA A 450 -5.23 3.73 12.88
N ALA A 451 -4.60 4.64 13.62
CA ALA A 451 -4.22 5.94 13.08
C ALA A 451 -2.93 6.52 13.66
N ASN A 452 -2.13 7.15 12.79
CA ASN A 452 -1.14 8.18 13.11
C ASN A 452 -1.53 9.43 12.33
N ALA A 453 -2.18 10.40 12.98
CA ALA A 453 -2.95 11.43 12.28
C ALA A 453 -2.72 12.86 12.78
N GLY A 454 -3.07 13.83 11.93
CA GLY A 454 -3.34 15.20 12.35
C GLY A 454 -4.67 15.27 13.10
N SER A 455 -5.76 14.75 12.53
CA SER A 455 -7.05 14.61 13.22
C SER A 455 -7.83 13.43 12.65
N VAL A 456 -8.76 12.88 13.44
CA VAL A 456 -9.63 11.77 13.02
C VAL A 456 -11.08 12.12 13.34
N THR A 457 -11.97 12.00 12.37
CA THR A 457 -13.41 11.98 12.56
C THR A 457 -13.95 10.79 11.81
N LEU A 458 -14.55 9.84 12.54
CA LEU A 458 -15.06 8.60 11.98
C LEU A 458 -16.43 8.27 12.57
N VAL A 459 -17.41 8.02 11.70
CA VAL A 459 -18.72 7.49 12.07
C VAL A 459 -18.84 6.11 11.45
N ASP A 460 -19.33 5.14 12.20
CA ASP A 460 -19.47 3.74 11.79
C ASP A 460 -20.82 3.16 12.20
N SER A 461 -21.39 2.30 11.35
CA SER A 461 -22.70 1.68 11.60
C SER A 461 -22.62 0.32 12.29
N VAL A 462 -21.40 -0.20 12.50
CA VAL A 462 -21.12 -1.48 13.15
C VAL A 462 -20.20 -1.27 14.36
N PRO A 463 -20.06 -2.26 15.26
CA PRO A 463 -19.05 -2.18 16.31
C PRO A 463 -17.66 -1.90 15.75
N LEU A 464 -16.98 -0.92 16.34
CA LEU A 464 -15.68 -0.42 15.93
C LEU A 464 -14.63 -0.74 16.98
N THR A 465 -13.51 -1.33 16.56
CA THR A 465 -12.35 -1.56 17.42
C THR A 465 -11.22 -0.61 17.05
N VAL A 466 -10.68 0.12 18.02
CA VAL A 466 -9.36 0.74 17.91
C VAL A 466 -8.34 -0.36 18.11
N GLY A 467 -7.67 -0.75 17.01
CA GLY A 467 -6.87 -1.96 16.91
C GLY A 467 -5.49 -1.70 16.31
N ALA A 468 -4.94 -2.74 15.68
CA ALA A 468 -3.78 -2.63 14.80
C ALA A 468 -4.19 -2.97 13.35
N VAL A 469 -3.73 -2.17 12.40
CA VAL A 469 -3.95 -2.36 10.96
C VAL A 469 -2.63 -2.14 10.24
N GLY A 470 -2.02 -3.22 9.73
CA GLY A 470 -0.67 -3.16 9.19
C GLY A 470 0.35 -2.80 10.27
N THR A 471 1.17 -1.77 10.04
CA THR A 471 2.17 -1.27 10.99
C THR A 471 1.63 -0.20 11.95
N VAL A 472 0.39 0.28 11.72
CA VAL A 472 -0.25 1.30 12.55
C VAL A 472 -1.01 0.61 13.68
N SER A 473 -0.78 1.04 14.91
CA SER A 473 -1.37 0.45 16.11
C SER A 473 -1.92 1.54 17.03
N GLY A 474 -3.17 1.38 17.46
CA GLY A 474 -3.89 2.37 18.26
C GLY A 474 -4.20 3.63 17.47
N ILE A 475 -4.47 4.72 18.17
CA ILE A 475 -4.63 6.04 17.56
C ILE A 475 -3.66 7.01 18.24
N THR A 476 -2.74 7.56 17.47
CA THR A 476 -1.92 8.71 17.87
C THR A 476 -2.30 9.90 16.99
N ALA A 477 -2.69 11.01 17.61
CA ALA A 477 -3.11 12.21 16.88
C ALA A 477 -2.50 13.50 17.46
N SER A 478 -2.09 14.42 16.59
CA SER A 478 -1.67 15.75 17.04
C SER A 478 -2.85 16.70 17.31
N GLY A 479 -4.00 16.40 16.73
CA GLY A 479 -5.28 17.11 16.81
C GLY A 479 -6.43 16.21 17.30
N PRO A 480 -7.69 16.66 17.18
CA PRO A 480 -8.83 16.00 17.82
C PRO A 480 -9.15 14.64 17.17
N VAL A 481 -9.62 13.70 18.01
CA VAL A 481 -10.12 12.39 17.62
C VAL A 481 -11.59 12.30 18.00
N THR A 482 -12.46 12.07 17.02
CA THR A 482 -13.90 11.86 17.22
C THR A 482 -14.30 10.54 16.57
N LEU A 483 -14.76 9.59 17.38
CA LEU A 483 -15.27 8.29 16.92
C LEU A 483 -16.73 8.14 17.34
N HIS A 484 -17.58 7.67 16.44
CA HIS A 484 -18.98 7.34 16.71
C HIS A 484 -19.32 5.97 16.14
N ALA A 485 -19.72 5.04 17.00
CA ALA A 485 -20.17 3.70 16.61
C ALA A 485 -21.19 3.15 17.64
N PRO A 486 -21.95 2.09 17.31
CA PRO A 486 -22.76 1.36 18.28
C PRO A 486 -21.96 0.89 19.50
N THR A 487 -20.79 0.29 19.26
CA THR A 487 -19.87 -0.12 20.32
C THR A 487 -18.47 0.33 19.94
N ILE A 488 -17.74 0.90 20.89
CA ILE A 488 -16.33 1.27 20.71
C ILE A 488 -15.49 0.41 21.65
N THR A 489 -14.59 -0.39 21.09
CA THR A 489 -13.61 -1.19 21.83
C THR A 489 -12.22 -0.59 21.67
N LEU A 490 -11.47 -0.44 22.77
CA LEU A 490 -10.07 0.02 22.76
C LEU A 490 -9.13 -1.15 23.06
N ASP A 491 -8.22 -1.43 22.13
CA ASP A 491 -7.30 -2.59 22.16
C ASP A 491 -5.94 -2.34 21.45
N PRO A 492 -5.54 -1.10 21.09
CA PRO A 492 -4.51 -0.32 21.81
C PRO A 492 -5.00 1.07 22.28
N PRO A 493 -4.17 1.88 22.98
CA PRO A 493 -4.62 3.18 23.49
C PRO A 493 -4.83 4.25 22.41
N ILE A 494 -5.61 5.28 22.78
CA ILE A 494 -5.75 6.55 22.05
C ILE A 494 -4.89 7.62 22.74
N VAL A 495 -4.03 8.29 21.98
CA VAL A 495 -3.22 9.42 22.42
C VAL A 495 -3.53 10.63 21.53
N SER A 496 -3.93 11.76 22.13
CA SER A 496 -4.12 13.02 21.40
C SER A 496 -3.47 14.20 22.13
N THR A 497 -2.69 15.01 21.41
CA THR A 497 -2.08 16.23 21.96
C THR A 497 -2.90 17.50 21.71
N ALA A 498 -4.15 17.37 21.24
CA ALA A 498 -5.02 18.52 21.02
C ALA A 498 -5.37 19.25 22.33
N THR A 499 -5.65 20.55 22.21
CA THR A 499 -6.21 21.35 23.30
C THR A 499 -7.74 21.29 23.31
N GLY A 500 -8.36 21.65 24.44
CA GLY A 500 -9.83 21.59 24.57
C GLY A 500 -10.32 20.14 24.65
N THR A 501 -11.30 19.76 23.83
CA THR A 501 -11.79 18.37 23.76
C THR A 501 -10.96 17.59 22.74
N ALA A 502 -9.96 16.87 23.24
CA ALA A 502 -8.98 16.19 22.41
C ALA A 502 -9.48 14.83 21.88
N VAL A 503 -10.25 14.10 22.70
CA VAL A 503 -10.86 12.82 22.31
C VAL A 503 -12.34 12.86 22.63
N THR A 504 -13.18 12.50 21.66
CA THR A 504 -14.62 12.31 21.81
C THR A 504 -14.97 10.91 21.31
N LEU A 505 -15.45 10.06 22.19
CA LEU A 505 -15.97 8.73 21.84
C LEU A 505 -17.48 8.73 22.04
N VAL A 506 -18.23 8.39 21.00
CA VAL A 506 -19.69 8.25 21.03
C VAL A 506 -20.04 6.79 20.83
N ALA A 507 -20.33 6.10 21.93
CA ALA A 507 -20.71 4.70 21.96
C ALA A 507 -22.22 4.58 22.22
N ASP A 508 -23.02 4.29 21.20
CA ASP A 508 -24.49 4.31 21.35
C ASP A 508 -25.03 3.15 22.19
N ALA A 509 -24.31 2.03 22.29
CA ALA A 509 -24.73 0.81 22.98
C ALA A 509 -23.74 0.33 24.06
N GLY A 510 -22.43 0.58 23.90
CA GLY A 510 -21.45 0.23 24.93
C GLY A 510 -20.01 0.65 24.62
N PHE A 511 -19.26 0.97 25.67
CA PHE A 511 -17.85 1.31 25.64
C PHE A 511 -17.03 0.19 26.31
N VAL A 512 -16.02 -0.33 25.62
CA VAL A 512 -15.17 -1.41 26.12
C VAL A 512 -13.71 -0.99 26.13
N ASN A 513 -13.10 -0.93 27.30
CA ASN A 513 -11.68 -0.68 27.49
C ASN A 513 -10.96 -1.95 27.92
N LEU A 514 -10.10 -2.49 27.06
CA LEU A 514 -9.26 -3.67 27.33
C LEU A 514 -7.81 -3.32 27.74
N ILE A 515 -7.44 -2.04 27.68
CA ILE A 515 -6.06 -1.58 27.87
C ILE A 515 -5.71 -1.30 29.33
N GLY A 516 -6.69 -0.91 30.13
CA GLY A 516 -6.45 -0.49 31.51
C GLY A 516 -6.58 1.03 31.71
N PRO A 517 -5.96 1.60 32.76
CA PRO A 517 -6.11 3.01 33.12
C PRO A 517 -5.56 3.99 32.07
N ASN A 518 -4.66 3.54 31.20
CA ASN A 518 -3.97 4.37 30.21
C ASN A 518 -4.60 4.31 28.80
N ALA A 519 -5.86 3.85 28.71
CA ALA A 519 -6.54 3.66 27.42
C ALA A 519 -6.72 4.95 26.62
N ILE A 520 -6.84 6.10 27.28
CA ILE A 520 -6.95 7.42 26.66
C ILE A 520 -5.99 8.40 27.34
N SER A 521 -5.09 9.00 26.57
CA SER A 521 -4.13 10.00 27.03
C SER A 521 -4.28 11.32 26.27
N THR A 522 -4.60 12.39 27.00
CA THR A 522 -4.82 13.74 26.46
C THR A 522 -4.03 14.79 27.24
N PRO A 523 -2.69 14.86 27.11
CA PRO A 523 -1.84 15.70 27.97
C PRO A 523 -2.17 17.21 27.92
N ASN A 524 -2.71 17.71 26.81
CA ASN A 524 -3.00 19.14 26.61
C ASN A 524 -4.51 19.47 26.65
N GLY A 525 -5.36 18.49 26.91
CA GLY A 525 -6.81 18.62 26.77
C GLY A 525 -7.57 17.63 27.64
N ARG A 526 -8.83 17.39 27.29
CA ARG A 526 -9.69 16.40 27.93
C ARG A 526 -10.21 15.36 26.95
N TRP A 527 -10.66 14.24 27.49
CA TRP A 527 -11.50 13.29 26.77
C TRP A 527 -12.95 13.30 27.27
N LEU A 528 -13.87 13.01 26.36
CA LEU A 528 -15.29 12.78 26.63
C LEU A 528 -15.69 11.42 26.07
N VAL A 529 -16.26 10.56 26.91
CA VAL A 529 -16.82 9.27 26.49
C VAL A 529 -18.33 9.32 26.71
N PHE A 530 -19.08 9.34 25.61
CA PHE A 530 -20.52 9.28 25.60
C PHE A 530 -20.98 7.82 25.55
N SER A 531 -21.86 7.44 26.47
CA SER A 531 -22.50 6.11 26.50
C SER A 531 -23.99 6.25 26.82
N SER A 532 -24.83 5.43 26.20
CA SER A 532 -26.25 5.38 26.55
C SER A 532 -26.56 4.41 27.69
N ASN A 533 -25.63 3.51 28.03
CA ASN A 533 -25.86 2.44 28.98
C ASN A 533 -24.61 2.12 29.81
N PRO A 534 -24.44 2.74 31.00
CA PRO A 534 -23.31 2.45 31.89
C PRO A 534 -23.18 0.97 32.27
N ASP A 535 -24.30 0.23 32.30
CA ASP A 535 -24.33 -1.19 32.68
C ASP A 535 -23.75 -2.10 31.57
N ALA A 536 -23.66 -1.61 30.33
CA ALA A 536 -23.03 -2.31 29.22
C ALA A 536 -21.55 -1.93 29.04
N ASP A 537 -21.06 -0.95 29.80
CA ASP A 537 -19.70 -0.44 29.67
C ASP A 537 -18.70 -1.28 30.47
N THR A 538 -17.53 -1.53 29.87
CA THR A 538 -16.35 -2.06 30.56
C THR A 538 -15.31 -0.95 30.65
N PHE A 539 -15.28 -0.26 31.79
CA PHE A 539 -14.39 0.90 31.98
C PHE A 539 -12.90 0.55 32.07
N GLY A 540 -12.56 -0.70 32.38
CA GLY A 540 -11.17 -1.18 32.38
C GLY A 540 -10.23 -0.37 33.27
N GLY A 541 -10.71 0.22 34.37
CA GLY A 541 -9.90 1.08 35.24
C GLY A 541 -9.56 2.46 34.68
N LEU A 542 -10.15 2.89 33.56
CA LEU A 542 -10.07 4.25 33.08
C LEU A 542 -10.85 5.18 34.02
N GLN A 543 -10.16 6.12 34.65
CA GLN A 543 -10.73 7.03 35.63
C GLN A 543 -10.74 8.46 35.10
N SER A 544 -11.91 9.08 35.07
CA SER A 544 -12.10 10.47 34.66
C SER A 544 -11.64 11.47 35.73
N GLY A 545 -11.65 11.07 37.01
CA GLY A 545 -11.38 11.94 38.15
C GLY A 545 -12.41 13.06 38.35
N ASN A 546 -13.50 13.06 37.59
CA ASN A 546 -14.54 14.09 37.60
C ASN A 546 -15.94 13.47 37.66
N LEU A 547 -16.93 14.28 38.01
CA LEU A 547 -18.33 13.85 38.04
C LEU A 547 -18.80 13.51 36.62
N ALA A 548 -19.49 12.38 36.48
CA ALA A 548 -20.19 12.05 35.25
C ALA A 548 -21.33 13.05 34.96
N LEU A 549 -21.58 13.30 33.69
CA LEU A 549 -22.74 14.09 33.24
C LEU A 549 -23.87 13.13 32.86
N TRP A 550 -25.10 13.44 33.26
CA TRP A 550 -26.27 12.56 33.09
C TRP A 550 -27.37 13.24 32.29
N GLY A 551 -28.19 12.45 31.58
CA GLY A 551 -29.28 12.95 30.76
C GLY A 551 -28.82 13.78 29.55
N VAL A 552 -27.56 13.64 29.12
CA VAL A 552 -27.00 14.40 28.00
C VAL A 552 -26.97 13.50 26.77
N ALA A 553 -27.79 13.82 25.77
CA ALA A 553 -27.77 13.11 24.51
C ALA A 553 -26.45 13.35 23.75
N PRO A 554 -25.95 12.37 22.95
CA PRO A 554 -24.67 12.48 22.27
C PRO A 554 -24.60 13.50 21.11
N SER A 555 -25.64 14.33 20.90
CA SER A 555 -25.81 15.16 19.70
C SER A 555 -24.56 16.03 19.42
N SER A 556 -23.74 15.56 18.47
CA SER A 556 -22.63 16.26 17.81
C SER A 556 -21.87 17.27 18.67
N GLY A 557 -21.24 16.81 19.75
CA GLY A 557 -20.19 17.54 20.50
C GLY A 557 -20.56 18.86 21.21
N SER A 558 -21.77 19.41 21.02
CA SER A 558 -22.18 20.72 21.55
C SER A 558 -22.94 20.65 22.88
N GLY A 559 -23.26 19.45 23.37
CA GLY A 559 -24.10 19.24 24.55
C GLY A 559 -23.38 19.36 25.91
N VAL A 560 -22.03 19.44 25.91
CA VAL A 560 -21.24 19.54 27.15
C VAL A 560 -20.84 21.01 27.37
N PRO A 561 -21.34 21.68 28.44
CA PRO A 561 -21.01 23.07 28.72
C PRO A 561 -19.49 23.29 28.83
N ALA A 562 -18.98 24.40 28.30
CA ALA A 562 -17.56 24.75 28.42
C ALA A 562 -17.07 24.81 29.88
N ALA A 563 -17.97 25.12 30.82
CA ALA A 563 -17.72 25.12 32.26
C ALA A 563 -17.42 23.73 32.87
N ALA A 564 -17.77 22.64 32.18
CA ALA A 564 -17.41 21.28 32.58
C ALA A 564 -15.96 20.98 32.21
N SER A 565 -14.99 21.35 33.07
CA SER A 565 -13.57 21.03 32.88
C SER A 565 -13.25 19.56 33.20
N GLY A 566 -12.12 19.09 32.68
CA GLY A 566 -11.58 17.74 32.94
C GLY A 566 -12.15 16.63 32.06
N ASN A 567 -11.53 15.46 32.17
CA ASN A 567 -11.98 14.22 31.53
C ASN A 567 -13.33 13.79 32.09
N ARG A 568 -14.27 13.31 31.27
CA ARG A 568 -15.61 12.91 31.75
C ARG A 568 -16.24 11.76 30.98
N PHE A 569 -16.99 10.95 31.71
CA PHE A 569 -18.05 10.12 31.15
C PHE A 569 -19.34 10.94 31.05
N VAL A 570 -20.06 10.77 29.94
CA VAL A 570 -21.29 11.49 29.63
C VAL A 570 -22.35 10.46 29.27
N PHE A 571 -23.40 10.39 30.07
CA PHE A 571 -24.42 9.37 29.93
C PHE A 571 -25.74 9.96 29.45
N ALA A 572 -26.34 9.31 28.45
CA ALA A 572 -27.66 9.70 27.95
C ALA A 572 -28.78 9.36 28.93
N VAL A 573 -28.57 8.36 29.80
CA VAL A 573 -29.51 8.01 30.88
C VAL A 573 -29.51 9.04 31.99
N GLN A 574 -30.65 9.18 32.67
CA GLN A 574 -30.74 9.97 33.89
C GLN A 574 -30.18 9.17 35.07
N GLN A 575 -29.45 9.84 35.95
CA GLN A 575 -29.04 9.27 37.24
C GLN A 575 -30.25 9.19 38.16
N GLN A 576 -30.44 8.06 38.83
CA GLN A 576 -31.48 7.92 39.84
C GLN A 576 -30.89 8.16 41.23
N ALA A 577 -31.47 9.11 41.95
CA ALA A 577 -31.14 9.40 43.35
C ALA A 577 -32.32 8.95 44.23
N GLU A 578 -32.09 8.06 45.17
CA GLU A 578 -33.10 7.59 46.11
C GLU A 578 -32.87 8.20 47.49
N LEU A 579 -33.89 8.89 48.00
CA LEU A 579 -33.93 9.49 49.33
C LEU A 579 -34.73 8.57 50.25
N THR A 580 -34.06 7.89 51.17
CA THR A 580 -34.66 6.89 52.06
C THR A 580 -34.60 7.37 53.49
N VAL A 581 -35.76 7.47 54.13
CA VAL A 581 -35.87 7.82 55.56
C VAL A 581 -35.11 6.80 56.41
N SER A 582 -34.28 7.29 57.33
CA SER A 582 -33.51 6.44 58.24
C SER A 582 -34.42 5.54 59.08
N PRO A 583 -34.03 4.28 59.35
CA PRO A 583 -34.79 3.40 60.23
C PRO A 583 -34.79 3.94 61.67
N ASP A 584 -35.79 3.52 62.46
CA ASP A 584 -35.87 3.72 63.91
C ASP A 584 -35.92 5.17 64.41
N ILE A 585 -36.47 6.09 63.62
CA ILE A 585 -36.73 7.45 64.11
C ILE A 585 -37.82 7.40 65.18
N ALA A 586 -37.47 7.78 66.41
CA ALA A 586 -38.38 7.79 67.54
C ALA A 586 -38.27 9.07 68.37
N LYS A 587 -39.33 9.37 69.13
CA LYS A 587 -39.34 10.40 70.16
C LYS A 587 -40.22 9.99 71.34
N THR A 588 -40.05 10.66 72.49
CA THR A 588 -40.94 10.52 73.65
C THR A 588 -42.07 11.54 73.58
N VAL A 589 -43.26 11.19 74.08
CA VAL A 589 -44.40 12.13 74.22
C VAL A 589 -43.99 13.37 75.01
N GLY A 590 -44.46 14.55 74.62
CA GLY A 590 -44.14 15.84 75.24
C GLY A 590 -42.86 16.51 74.71
N MET A 591 -42.07 15.81 73.88
CA MET A 591 -40.88 16.37 73.21
C MET A 591 -41.14 16.67 71.73
N THR A 592 -40.49 17.69 71.20
CA THR A 592 -40.48 17.99 69.76
C THR A 592 -39.29 17.30 69.09
N ARG A 593 -39.53 16.58 67.98
CA ARG A 593 -38.47 16.05 67.10
C ARG A 593 -38.42 16.87 65.82
N VAL A 594 -37.33 17.59 65.62
CA VAL A 594 -37.07 18.28 64.34
C VAL A 594 -36.55 17.24 63.35
N LEU A 595 -37.26 17.00 62.26
CA LEU A 595 -36.78 16.17 61.16
C LEU A 595 -35.98 17.03 60.18
N GLY A 596 -34.89 16.48 59.63
CA GLY A 596 -34.06 17.19 58.67
C GLY A 596 -33.24 16.26 57.77
N PRO A 597 -32.29 16.81 57.00
CA PRO A 597 -31.47 16.02 56.07
C PRO A 597 -30.68 14.88 56.72
N GLN A 598 -30.37 14.98 58.01
CA GLN A 598 -29.69 13.94 58.79
C GLN A 598 -30.54 12.66 58.96
N ASP A 599 -31.86 12.78 58.78
CA ASP A 599 -32.84 11.70 58.96
C ASP A 599 -33.17 10.97 57.66
N VAL A 600 -32.46 11.30 56.57
CA VAL A 600 -32.64 10.74 55.24
C VAL A 600 -31.28 10.34 54.69
N SER A 601 -31.16 9.09 54.29
CA SER A 601 -30.04 8.58 53.51
C SER A 601 -30.25 8.82 52.02
N LEU A 602 -29.17 9.13 51.29
CA LEU A 602 -29.17 9.29 49.84
C LEU A 602 -28.34 8.18 49.21
N SER A 603 -28.95 7.41 48.32
CA SER A 603 -28.26 6.42 47.47
C SER A 603 -28.40 6.79 45.99
N LEU A 604 -27.35 6.57 45.21
CA LEU A 604 -27.37 6.74 43.76
C LEU A 604 -27.42 5.36 43.10
N ARG A 605 -28.15 5.24 41.97
CA ARG A 605 -28.14 4.01 41.17
C ARG A 605 -26.75 3.72 40.61
N TYR A 606 -26.15 4.71 39.97
CA TYR A 606 -24.82 4.58 39.40
C TYR A 606 -23.78 5.21 40.33
N THR A 607 -23.07 4.38 41.11
CA THR A 607 -22.00 4.85 42.01
C THR A 607 -20.63 4.59 41.39
N GLY A 608 -19.72 5.55 41.51
CA GLY A 608 -18.36 5.42 40.99
C GLY A 608 -17.67 4.15 41.50
N ALA A 609 -17.88 3.82 42.77
CA ALA A 609 -17.33 2.62 43.41
C ALA A 609 -17.72 1.30 42.71
N THR A 610 -18.97 1.15 42.28
CA THR A 610 -19.44 -0.04 41.56
C THR A 610 -18.81 -0.17 40.16
N TYR A 611 -18.39 0.94 39.57
CA TYR A 611 -17.75 1.00 38.25
C TYR A 611 -16.23 1.23 38.33
N GLY A 612 -15.57 0.75 39.39
CA GLY A 612 -14.10 0.82 39.51
C GLY A 612 -13.53 2.24 39.62
N ASN A 613 -14.35 3.18 40.13
CA ASN A 613 -14.10 4.62 40.22
C ASN A 613 -13.90 5.29 38.85
N ALA A 614 -14.54 4.78 37.79
CA ALA A 614 -14.47 5.36 36.45
C ALA A 614 -14.88 6.85 36.43
N PHE A 615 -15.87 7.21 37.22
CA PHE A 615 -16.27 8.60 37.48
C PHE A 615 -16.37 8.83 38.98
N THR A 616 -16.17 10.08 39.39
CA THR A 616 -16.49 10.45 40.76
C THR A 616 -18.00 10.55 40.91
N ASP A 617 -18.48 10.16 42.06
CA ASP A 617 -19.81 10.46 42.56
C ASP A 617 -19.63 11.30 43.81
N SER A 618 -20.44 12.34 43.96
CA SER A 618 -20.51 12.99 45.26
C SER A 618 -21.91 13.46 45.55
N PRO A 619 -22.57 12.86 46.55
CA PRO A 619 -23.81 13.38 47.09
C PRO A 619 -23.63 14.67 47.90
N THR A 620 -22.39 15.08 48.22
CA THR A 620 -22.10 16.13 49.21
C THR A 620 -21.21 17.28 48.73
N THR A 621 -20.50 17.15 47.59
CA THR A 621 -19.55 18.19 47.16
C THR A 621 -20.06 19.14 46.07
N HIS A 622 -21.12 18.86 45.31
CA HIS A 622 -21.73 19.87 44.43
C HIS A 622 -23.23 19.61 44.12
N GLU A 623 -24.05 20.67 44.30
CA GLU A 623 -25.52 20.75 44.29
C GLU A 623 -26.20 19.89 45.39
N PRO A 624 -26.46 20.43 46.60
CA PRO A 624 -27.19 19.68 47.61
C PRO A 624 -28.58 19.35 47.08
N PHE A 625 -28.97 18.07 47.10
CA PHE A 625 -30.36 17.70 46.91
C PHE A 625 -31.17 18.42 47.97
N THR A 626 -31.97 19.41 47.54
CA THR A 626 -32.88 20.09 48.46
C THR A 626 -34.12 19.22 48.62
N PHE A 627 -34.53 18.97 49.85
CA PHE A 627 -35.76 18.23 50.17
C PHE A 627 -36.26 18.63 51.56
N THR A 628 -37.56 18.47 51.79
CA THR A 628 -38.19 18.67 53.09
C THR A 628 -38.66 17.34 53.66
N VAL A 629 -38.43 17.13 54.96
CA VAL A 629 -38.85 15.94 55.69
C VAL A 629 -39.93 16.33 56.69
N THR A 630 -41.12 15.75 56.58
CA THR A 630 -42.26 16.09 57.43
C THR A 630 -42.92 14.86 58.02
N SER A 631 -43.45 14.99 59.23
CA SER A 631 -44.32 13.99 59.84
C SER A 631 -45.25 14.65 60.84
N ALA A 632 -46.52 14.22 60.86
CA ALA A 632 -47.51 14.70 61.84
C ALA A 632 -47.13 14.35 63.29
N GLY A 633 -46.24 13.37 63.50
CA GLY A 633 -45.78 12.96 64.84
C GLY A 633 -44.68 13.85 65.45
N THR A 634 -44.21 14.90 64.77
CA THR A 634 -43.05 15.69 65.22
C THR A 634 -43.32 16.62 66.39
N GLY A 635 -44.52 17.22 66.46
CA GLY A 635 -44.90 18.22 67.48
C GLY A 635 -45.15 17.65 68.88
N PRO A 636 -44.99 18.45 69.95
CA PRO A 636 -44.97 17.97 71.34
C PRO A 636 -46.30 17.30 71.78
N ASP A 637 -47.40 17.65 71.14
CA ASP A 637 -48.76 17.15 71.43
C ASP A 637 -49.12 15.85 70.70
N ALA A 638 -48.20 15.27 69.91
CA ALA A 638 -48.46 14.02 69.19
C ALA A 638 -48.67 12.85 70.18
N ALA A 639 -49.81 12.15 70.05
CA ALA A 639 -50.16 10.99 70.86
C ALA A 639 -49.19 9.80 70.60
N PRO A 640 -49.02 8.86 71.57
CA PRO A 640 -48.28 7.62 71.34
C PRO A 640 -48.79 6.88 70.09
N GLY A 641 -47.89 6.48 69.19
CA GLY A 641 -48.27 5.84 67.93
C GLY A 641 -47.16 5.85 66.88
N ILE A 642 -47.49 5.38 65.67
CA ILE A 642 -46.62 5.36 64.50
C ILE A 642 -47.15 6.38 63.49
N TYR A 643 -46.30 7.30 63.06
CA TYR A 643 -46.64 8.36 62.11
C TYR A 643 -45.80 8.23 60.85
N THR A 644 -46.39 8.38 59.67
CA THR A 644 -45.64 8.37 58.40
C THR A 644 -44.71 9.58 58.32
N ILE A 645 -43.51 9.37 57.79
CA ILE A 645 -42.55 10.40 57.41
C ILE A 645 -42.60 10.54 55.89
N THR A 646 -42.83 11.76 55.41
CA THR A 646 -42.86 12.08 53.99
C THR A 646 -41.62 12.90 53.64
N VAL A 647 -40.89 12.46 52.61
CA VAL A 647 -39.79 13.21 52.00
C VAL A 647 -40.32 13.83 50.71
N THR A 648 -40.22 15.15 50.60
CA THR A 648 -40.63 15.89 49.39
C THR A 648 -39.39 16.53 48.78
N PRO A 649 -38.99 16.14 47.54
CA PRO A 649 -37.89 16.77 46.84
C PRO A 649 -38.19 18.25 46.55
N GLY A 650 -37.15 19.09 46.55
CA GLY A 650 -37.24 20.49 46.17
C GLY A 650 -37.50 20.69 44.68
N SER A 651 -37.91 21.90 44.30
CA SER A 651 -38.29 22.25 42.92
C SER A 651 -37.10 22.39 41.95
N ALA A 652 -35.87 22.50 42.46
CA ALA A 652 -34.65 22.63 41.67
C ALA A 652 -33.75 21.42 41.92
N LEU A 653 -33.90 20.39 41.08
CA LEU A 653 -33.05 19.20 41.10
C LEU A 653 -31.81 19.38 40.22
N PRO A 654 -30.69 18.71 40.53
CA PRO A 654 -29.53 18.69 39.65
C PRO A 654 -29.89 18.20 38.24
N ALA A 655 -29.36 18.86 37.21
CA ALA A 655 -29.64 18.48 35.82
C ALA A 655 -29.23 17.03 35.53
N GLY A 656 -30.12 16.27 34.89
CA GLY A 656 -29.88 14.86 34.58
C GLY A 656 -30.20 13.87 35.70
N TYR A 657 -30.71 14.33 36.85
CA TYR A 657 -31.10 13.49 37.97
C TYR A 657 -32.61 13.31 38.08
N ARG A 658 -33.03 12.09 38.39
CA ARG A 658 -34.40 11.73 38.77
C ARG A 658 -34.40 11.30 40.23
N VAL A 659 -35.15 12.01 41.08
CA VAL A 659 -35.26 11.68 42.51
C VAL A 659 -36.43 10.72 42.74
N VAL A 660 -36.20 9.68 43.51
CA VAL A 660 -37.20 8.76 44.07
C VAL A 660 -37.15 8.89 45.58
N THR A 661 -38.31 8.88 46.24
CA THR A 661 -38.40 8.96 47.70
C THR A 661 -38.96 7.67 48.26
N SER A 662 -38.31 7.16 49.31
CA SER A 662 -38.77 6.03 50.11
C SER A 662 -39.11 6.55 51.51
N GLY A 663 -40.41 6.54 51.83
CA GLY A 663 -40.93 7.02 53.10
C GLY A 663 -40.49 6.16 54.28
N GLY A 664 -40.74 6.66 55.50
CA GLY A 664 -40.46 5.92 56.73
C GLY A 664 -41.51 6.19 57.79
N THR A 665 -41.26 5.78 59.03
CA THR A 665 -42.18 6.02 60.14
C THR A 665 -41.47 6.60 61.36
N LEU A 666 -42.10 7.56 62.02
CA LEU A 666 -41.73 8.13 63.31
C LEU A 666 -42.54 7.44 64.41
N ARG A 667 -41.87 6.79 65.36
CA ARG A 667 -42.52 6.20 66.56
C ARG A 667 -42.54 7.19 67.71
N VAL A 668 -43.72 7.49 68.25
CA VAL A 668 -43.90 8.28 69.47
C VAL A 668 -44.12 7.33 70.65
N ALA A 669 -43.13 7.22 71.52
CA ALA A 669 -43.15 6.34 72.70
C ALA A 669 -43.84 7.03 73.89
N GLY A 670 -44.81 6.34 74.50
CA GLY A 670 -45.40 6.75 75.78
C GLY A 670 -44.47 6.45 76.96
N THR A 671 -44.72 7.09 78.11
CA THR A 671 -44.01 6.82 79.36
C THR A 671 -44.34 5.40 79.86
N ALA A 672 -43.33 4.54 80.05
CA ALA A 672 -43.53 3.17 80.53
C ALA A 672 -43.43 3.06 82.07
N GLN A 673 -44.37 2.34 82.69
CA GLN A 673 -44.24 1.74 84.05
C GLN A 673 -43.47 0.37 83.97
N PRO A 674 -42.94 -0.17 85.09
CA PRO A 674 -41.98 -1.30 85.06
C PRO A 674 -42.57 -2.73 84.98
N VAL A 675 -41.94 -3.55 84.11
CA VAL A 675 -41.54 -5.00 84.10
C VAL A 675 -42.60 -6.13 84.31
N PRO A 676 -42.49 -7.26 83.56
CA PRO A 676 -42.11 -8.56 84.16
C PRO A 676 -41.02 -9.35 83.37
N PRO A 677 -40.35 -10.35 83.97
CA PRO A 677 -39.19 -11.05 83.40
C PRO A 677 -39.57 -12.13 82.36
N VAL A 678 -38.67 -12.40 81.41
CA VAL A 678 -38.79 -13.47 80.41
C VAL A 678 -37.68 -14.54 80.66
N PRO A 679 -37.94 -15.84 80.45
CA PRO A 679 -37.17 -16.95 81.02
C PRO A 679 -35.82 -17.20 80.33
N THR A 680 -34.90 -17.79 81.09
CA THR A 680 -33.60 -18.32 80.65
C THR A 680 -33.75 -19.52 79.70
N VAL A 681 -33.13 -19.44 78.51
CA VAL A 681 -32.96 -20.56 77.57
C VAL A 681 -31.60 -21.26 77.83
N PRO A 682 -31.50 -22.60 77.84
CA PRO A 682 -30.24 -23.33 78.02
C PRO A 682 -29.28 -23.21 76.81
N PRO A 683 -27.97 -23.41 77.00
CA PRO A 683 -26.95 -23.20 75.96
C PRO A 683 -26.95 -24.29 74.87
N VAL A 684 -26.84 -23.86 73.60
CA VAL A 684 -26.57 -24.74 72.44
C VAL A 684 -25.04 -24.93 72.31
N PRO A 685 -24.52 -26.17 72.22
CA PRO A 685 -23.09 -26.45 72.10
C PRO A 685 -22.51 -26.13 70.70
N PRO A 686 -21.18 -25.89 70.60
CA PRO A 686 -20.53 -25.42 69.37
C PRO A 686 -20.41 -26.52 68.30
N VAL A 687 -20.61 -26.14 67.03
CA VAL A 687 -20.30 -26.96 65.86
C VAL A 687 -18.79 -26.88 65.56
N PRO A 688 -18.07 -28.02 65.41
CA PRO A 688 -16.63 -28.07 65.20
C PRO A 688 -16.19 -27.72 63.75
N PRO A 689 -14.91 -27.36 63.54
CA PRO A 689 -14.39 -26.96 62.22
C PRO A 689 -14.25 -28.14 61.25
N VAL A 690 -14.47 -27.88 59.96
CA VAL A 690 -14.24 -28.85 58.88
C VAL A 690 -12.72 -29.01 58.64
N PRO A 691 -12.18 -30.24 58.57
CA PRO A 691 -10.75 -30.51 58.40
C PRO A 691 -10.27 -30.40 56.93
N PRO A 692 -8.95 -30.28 56.68
CA PRO A 692 -8.40 -30.16 55.33
C PRO A 692 -8.32 -31.51 54.62
N ILE A 693 -8.37 -31.51 53.29
CA ILE A 693 -8.01 -32.67 52.46
C ILE A 693 -6.90 -32.28 51.47
N SER A 694 -5.84 -33.10 51.46
CA SER A 694 -4.66 -33.09 50.57
C SER A 694 -4.77 -34.24 49.54
N PRO A 695 -3.89 -34.35 48.52
CA PRO A 695 -4.21 -34.77 47.15
C PRO A 695 -4.11 -36.29 46.90
N GLU A 696 -4.56 -36.77 45.72
CA GLU A 696 -3.77 -37.62 44.80
C GLU A 696 -4.44 -37.79 43.40
N ALA A 697 -3.63 -38.20 42.41
CA ALA A 697 -3.75 -38.14 40.94
C ALA A 697 -4.25 -39.48 40.28
N PRO A 698 -3.82 -39.86 39.05
CA PRO A 698 -4.25 -39.49 37.69
C PRO A 698 -4.96 -40.63 36.90
N GLU A 699 -5.61 -40.35 35.75
CA GLU A 699 -5.51 -41.18 34.52
C GLU A 699 -6.15 -40.56 33.25
N VAL A 700 -5.71 -41.05 32.09
CA VAL A 700 -5.67 -40.54 30.68
C VAL A 700 -6.37 -41.60 29.76
N PRO A 701 -6.56 -41.51 28.42
CA PRO A 701 -6.89 -40.45 27.44
C PRO A 701 -8.21 -40.72 26.64
N ALA A 702 -8.68 -39.74 25.85
CA ALA A 702 -9.29 -40.01 24.54
C ALA A 702 -9.07 -38.83 23.57
N THR A 703 -8.55 -39.15 22.38
CA THR A 703 -8.10 -38.26 21.30
C THR A 703 -9.13 -38.24 20.13
N PRO A 704 -8.88 -37.51 19.03
CA PRO A 704 -9.34 -36.17 18.66
C PRO A 704 -10.56 -36.20 17.69
N ILE A 705 -11.14 -35.05 17.31
CA ILE A 705 -11.66 -34.81 15.94
C ILE A 705 -11.94 -33.30 15.70
N ALA A 706 -11.31 -32.81 14.63
CA ALA A 706 -11.62 -31.68 13.75
C ALA A 706 -11.79 -30.26 14.34
N THR A 707 -10.66 -29.57 14.51
CA THR A 707 -10.58 -28.12 14.25
C THR A 707 -10.23 -27.89 12.78
N ALA A 708 -10.99 -27.00 12.13
CA ALA A 708 -10.69 -26.43 10.82
C ALA A 708 -11.24 -25.00 10.74
N PRO A 709 -10.59 -24.06 10.04
CA PRO A 709 -9.16 -23.82 9.96
C PRO A 709 -8.76 -22.48 10.63
N ALA A 710 -7.46 -22.32 10.86
CA ALA A 710 -6.85 -21.09 11.33
C ALA A 710 -7.08 -19.93 10.35
N VAL A 711 -7.50 -18.79 10.87
CA VAL A 711 -7.41 -17.50 10.18
C VAL A 711 -5.94 -17.09 10.21
N LEU A 712 -5.33 -16.99 9.03
CA LEU A 712 -3.99 -16.46 8.81
C LEU A 712 -3.91 -15.06 9.43
N THR A 713 -3.09 -14.92 10.48
CA THR A 713 -2.63 -13.61 10.94
C THR A 713 -1.72 -13.04 9.85
N ALA A 714 -1.97 -11.79 9.46
CA ALA A 714 -1.16 -11.07 8.48
C ALA A 714 -0.13 -10.18 9.18
N PRO A 715 1.12 -10.64 9.35
CA PRO A 715 2.26 -9.75 9.48
C PRO A 715 3.25 -10.02 8.33
N ALA A 716 3.01 -9.47 7.13
CA ALA A 716 4.01 -9.43 6.04
C ALA A 716 3.69 -8.48 4.86
N VAL A 717 2.68 -7.60 4.92
CA VAL A 717 2.21 -6.85 3.74
C VAL A 717 2.73 -5.39 3.66
N ILE A 718 3.48 -4.91 4.65
CA ILE A 718 4.10 -3.57 4.62
C ILE A 718 5.57 -3.66 5.03
N ASN A 719 6.33 -4.43 4.25
CA ASN A 719 7.81 -4.35 4.19
C ASN A 719 8.38 -4.81 2.83
N ALA A 720 7.54 -5.16 1.86
CA ALA A 720 7.95 -5.57 0.50
C ALA A 720 8.01 -4.39 -0.50
N VAL A 721 8.08 -3.16 0.00
CA VAL A 721 7.95 -1.93 -0.80
C VAL A 721 9.12 -0.94 -0.59
N GLN A 722 9.96 -1.14 0.43
CA GLN A 722 11.10 -0.25 0.72
C GLN A 722 12.46 -0.76 0.21
N THR A 723 12.51 -1.66 -0.77
CA THR A 723 13.78 -2.15 -1.34
C THR A 723 13.74 -2.29 -2.86
N VAL A 724 13.57 -1.17 -3.59
CA VAL A 724 14.18 -1.01 -4.93
C VAL A 724 14.60 0.44 -5.22
N ALA A 725 15.02 1.21 -4.21
CA ALA A 725 15.51 2.59 -4.40
C ALA A 725 16.71 2.95 -3.49
N ALA A 726 17.56 1.99 -3.15
CA ALA A 726 18.78 2.24 -2.38
C ALA A 726 19.89 1.22 -2.71
N GLU A 727 20.34 1.21 -3.97
CA GLU A 727 21.68 0.74 -4.32
C GLU A 727 22.38 1.85 -5.10
N THR A 728 22.80 2.89 -4.36
CA THR A 728 24.02 3.69 -4.58
C THR A 728 24.03 4.84 -3.55
N ALA A 729 24.63 4.60 -2.39
CA ALA A 729 25.42 5.60 -1.65
C ALA A 729 25.93 4.97 -0.35
N ASP A 730 27.16 5.33 -0.04
CA ASP A 730 28.13 4.64 0.79
C ASP A 730 27.93 4.81 2.31
N ASP A 731 28.55 3.88 3.01
CA ASP A 731 28.71 3.66 4.44
C ASP A 731 29.30 4.90 5.16
N SER A 732 28.60 5.42 6.17
CA SER A 732 29.25 6.12 7.30
C SER A 732 28.28 6.33 8.47
N GLY A 733 28.35 5.44 9.47
CA GLY A 733 27.79 5.70 10.80
C GLY A 733 27.31 4.49 11.59
N ARG A 734 28.18 3.51 11.89
CA ARG A 734 27.86 2.45 12.87
C ARG A 734 28.16 2.90 14.29
N THR A 735 27.12 3.23 15.05
CA THR A 735 27.08 3.00 16.50
C THR A 735 26.29 1.72 16.77
N ALA A 736 26.88 0.86 17.60
CA ALA A 736 26.46 -0.52 17.82
C ALA A 736 25.11 -0.64 18.56
N LEU A 737 24.23 -1.51 18.06
CA LEU A 737 23.13 -2.13 18.79
C LEU A 737 23.13 -3.63 18.45
N ALA A 738 23.13 -4.46 19.48
CA ALA A 738 23.31 -5.90 19.40
C ALA A 738 22.12 -6.62 18.72
N LEU A 739 22.42 -7.59 17.87
CA LEU A 739 21.46 -8.51 17.26
C LEU A 739 20.99 -9.55 18.30
N PRO A 740 19.68 -9.87 18.38
CA PRO A 740 19.18 -11.02 19.14
C PRO A 740 19.65 -12.35 18.54
N THR A 741 19.83 -13.36 19.40
CA THR A 741 20.36 -14.70 19.09
C THR A 741 19.50 -15.47 18.08
N GLY A 742 20.09 -15.91 16.95
CA GLY A 742 19.45 -16.82 15.98
C GLY A 742 19.81 -16.64 14.51
N LEU A 743 20.49 -15.56 14.13
CA LEU A 743 20.93 -15.30 12.74
C LEU A 743 22.43 -15.01 12.71
N ALA A 744 23.24 -16.06 12.54
CA ALA A 744 24.67 -15.91 12.32
C ALA A 744 24.97 -15.79 10.81
N ARG A 745 25.76 -14.80 10.44
CA ARG A 745 26.33 -14.64 9.10
C ARG A 745 27.34 -15.77 8.85
N PRO A 746 27.31 -16.51 7.72
CA PRO A 746 28.44 -17.36 7.37
C PRO A 746 29.69 -16.50 7.16
N ALA A 747 30.80 -16.93 7.76
CA ALA A 747 32.08 -16.24 7.69
C ALA A 747 32.73 -16.44 6.31
N THR A 748 33.11 -15.34 5.66
CA THR A 748 34.03 -15.33 4.52
C THR A 748 35.37 -14.72 4.93
N PRO A 749 36.50 -15.16 4.34
CA PRO A 749 37.84 -14.98 4.90
C PRO A 749 38.34 -13.54 4.73
N VAL A 750 39.01 -13.04 5.78
CA VAL A 750 39.69 -11.75 5.81
C VAL A 750 41.00 -11.86 5.04
N VAL A 751 41.16 -11.08 3.97
CA VAL A 751 42.47 -10.69 3.43
C VAL A 751 42.75 -9.28 3.91
N GLN A 752 43.76 -9.14 4.76
CA GLN A 752 44.27 -7.84 5.21
C GLN A 752 45.06 -7.18 4.08
N THR A 753 44.70 -5.95 3.71
CA THR A 753 45.61 -5.03 3.03
C THR A 753 45.60 -3.70 3.78
N THR A 754 46.78 -3.33 4.23
CA THR A 754 47.14 -2.11 4.96
C THR A 754 46.83 -0.84 4.15
N SER A 755 46.16 0.13 4.77
CA SER A 755 45.95 1.47 4.23
C SER A 755 47.09 2.41 4.63
N ASP A 756 47.72 3.05 3.64
CA ASP A 756 48.64 4.19 3.79
C ASP A 756 47.85 5.51 3.60
N PRO A 757 47.94 6.50 4.51
CA PRO A 757 47.17 7.74 4.42
C PRO A 757 48.04 8.91 3.93
N ALA A 758 48.02 9.19 2.62
CA ALA A 758 48.40 10.50 2.08
C ALA A 758 47.94 10.66 0.63
N SER A 759 46.93 11.51 0.40
CA SER A 759 46.97 12.57 -0.63
C SER A 759 45.63 13.28 -0.66
N ASP A 760 45.76 14.59 -0.53
CA ASP A 760 44.81 15.65 -0.69
C ASP A 760 44.11 15.73 -2.06
N GLY A 761 42.99 16.45 -2.06
CA GLY A 761 42.65 17.35 -3.15
C GLY A 761 41.64 16.82 -4.17
N SER A 762 40.35 17.13 -3.97
CA SER A 762 39.68 18.15 -4.80
C SER A 762 38.17 18.19 -4.53
N ARG A 763 37.69 19.42 -4.36
CA ARG A 763 36.29 19.83 -4.25
C ARG A 763 35.45 19.35 -5.44
N LEU A 764 34.27 18.80 -5.17
CA LEU A 764 33.08 18.92 -6.02
C LEU A 764 31.84 19.16 -5.13
N PRO A 765 30.82 19.88 -5.62
CA PRO A 765 29.75 20.44 -4.81
C PRO A 765 28.65 19.41 -4.50
N ASP A 766 28.14 19.47 -3.29
CA ASP A 766 26.81 18.98 -2.92
C ASP A 766 25.78 19.66 -3.81
N ASP A 767 25.09 18.89 -4.67
CA ASP A 767 23.80 19.20 -5.28
C ASP A 767 23.42 18.09 -6.29
N ALA A 768 22.79 17.02 -5.81
CA ALA A 768 22.01 16.12 -6.64
C ALA A 768 20.90 15.51 -5.78
N TRP A 769 19.79 16.23 -5.68
CA TRP A 769 18.41 15.73 -5.79
C TRP A 769 17.46 16.94 -5.66
N PRO A 770 17.32 17.79 -6.69
CA PRO A 770 16.11 18.58 -6.85
C PRO A 770 15.04 17.70 -7.50
N GLY A 771 13.84 17.71 -6.94
CA GLY A 771 12.70 16.95 -7.45
C GLY A 771 12.52 17.07 -8.95
N ASN A 772 12.08 15.98 -9.56
CA ASN A 772 11.76 15.87 -10.98
C ASN A 772 10.58 16.78 -11.34
N VAL A 773 10.86 18.07 -11.49
CA VAL A 773 9.93 19.02 -12.10
C VAL A 773 10.14 18.92 -13.60
N CYS A 774 9.26 18.19 -14.29
CA CYS A 774 9.14 18.35 -15.74
C CYS A 774 8.90 19.85 -15.99
N ARG A 775 9.79 20.50 -16.74
CA ARG A 775 9.55 21.88 -17.19
C ARG A 775 8.34 21.83 -18.12
N MET A 776 7.22 22.40 -17.68
CA MET A 776 6.05 22.66 -18.54
C MET A 776 6.35 23.79 -19.52
#